data_AF-A0A3D5M1X4-F1
#
_entry.id   AF-A0A3D5M1X4-F1
#
_cell.length_a   1.000
_cell.length_b   1.000
_cell.length_c   1.000
_cell.angle_alpha   90.00
_cell.angle_beta   90.00
_cell.angle_gamma   90.00
#
_symmetry.space_group_name_H-M   'P 1'
#
loop_
_entity.id
_entity.type
_entity.pdbx_description
1 polymer ?
#
loop_
_entity_poly.entity_id
_entity_poly.type
_entity_poly.pdbx_seq_one_letter_code
_entity_poly.pdbx_strand_id
1 'polypeptide(L)'
;MRFLMAIFVLGSALLYYGEVMAQGTGSITLTPLSTYNSGVFEGRASEIVAHDPLSSRVFVTNAATGGFDILQMSSTGQLGFVTTIATSSPPTHLRIWNDGTNSHVVAAIPAIPTTNPGTVQVFSTSGVLQAVYSVGALPDMLYVTSDGKALTANEGQPLGGANPRGSVSIVHLATGVVEHVSFTGFDGQETALRQAGIRIFPGLSASVDLEPEYVAVSEDLTTAYAICQEQNCVVTIDIATATATAINTLGTKDHSLPGNRLDASDSDGGVNIANWPVHGMFQPDSAVCFNVAGEDFLLTANEGGARNEDSRARSLQLDPGAFPNAGFIQGNARMGRLFVSTIDGDVDGDGDFDSLYSYGTRSFSIFNMSAGTQLVYDSGDQFATVTAQAQPFNFNSNSTSNNSDDTRSDNKGCEPEAATIAKIGDRIIAFIGLERQGGIMLYDVTDPPNSFFLSYFSNRNFNANIESPAAGDLAVESIVYVEPTDNGLGLPLIVTGNEISGTTTVYIVSLPQPPVDCNNNSIPDSEDLSSGNSTDCNSDGIPDECTLTGNDCDQNLQPDDCQPDFDNDGFPNPCDNDDDSDGVIDIDDLNPLDSTVCRDVDNDGCDDCSSGFDSPSNDGLDTDADGICDLNDPDDDDDGVPDASD
;
A
#
# COMPACT_ATOMS: atom_id res chain seq x y z
N MET A 1 59.27 -11.86 -42.02
CA MET A 1 58.02 -12.12 -42.76
C MET A 1 57.07 -12.81 -41.79
N ARG A 2 56.11 -12.06 -41.19
CA ARG A 2 54.67 -12.06 -41.56
C ARG A 2 54.08 -13.49 -41.40
N PHE A 3 53.15 -13.78 -40.48
CA PHE A 3 51.89 -13.10 -40.20
C PHE A 3 51.38 -13.39 -38.77
N LEU A 4 50.81 -12.36 -38.13
CA LEU A 4 49.82 -12.48 -37.06
C LEU A 4 48.59 -13.21 -37.61
N MET A 5 47.97 -14.07 -36.80
CA MET A 5 46.55 -14.41 -36.96
C MET A 5 45.87 -14.25 -35.60
N ALA A 6 45.17 -13.13 -35.47
CA ALA A 6 44.29 -12.82 -34.36
C ALA A 6 43.04 -13.69 -34.46
N ILE A 7 42.70 -14.39 -33.39
CA ILE A 7 41.42 -15.07 -33.23
C ILE A 7 40.44 -14.01 -32.72
N PHE A 8 39.53 -13.58 -33.60
CA PHE A 8 38.34 -12.83 -33.22
C PHE A 8 37.37 -13.82 -32.54
N VAL A 9 37.25 -13.72 -31.22
CA VAL A 9 36.09 -14.26 -30.49
C VAL A 9 35.05 -13.14 -30.52
N LEU A 10 34.04 -13.30 -31.35
CA LEU A 10 32.82 -12.49 -31.32
C LEU A 10 32.13 -12.76 -29.98
N GLY A 11 32.15 -11.76 -29.10
CA GLY A 11 31.33 -11.72 -27.91
C GLY A 11 29.87 -11.51 -28.31
N SER A 12 29.06 -12.55 -28.19
CA SER A 12 27.61 -12.41 -28.09
C SER A 12 27.28 -11.96 -26.68
N ALA A 13 26.95 -10.67 -26.53
CA ALA A 13 26.32 -10.14 -25.34
C ALA A 13 24.96 -10.83 -25.18
N LEU A 14 24.86 -11.75 -24.21
CA LEU A 14 23.55 -12.15 -23.68
C LEU A 14 23.03 -10.95 -22.88
N LEU A 15 22.15 -10.18 -23.53
CA LEU A 15 21.20 -9.32 -22.84
C LEU A 15 20.30 -10.25 -22.02
N TYR A 16 20.53 -10.29 -20.71
CA TYR A 16 19.53 -10.74 -19.75
C TYR A 16 18.41 -9.69 -19.78
N TYR A 17 17.44 -9.87 -20.69
CA TYR A 17 16.11 -9.36 -20.45
C TYR A 17 15.58 -10.18 -19.28
N GLY A 18 15.49 -9.55 -18.10
CA GLY A 18 14.66 -10.07 -17.04
C GLY A 18 13.27 -10.24 -17.62
N GLU A 19 12.77 -11.47 -17.62
CA GLU A 19 11.35 -11.70 -17.77
C GLU A 19 10.68 -10.92 -16.65
N VAL A 20 10.07 -9.79 -17.01
CA VAL A 20 9.05 -9.15 -16.21
C VAL A 20 7.98 -10.21 -16.09
N MET A 21 7.98 -10.90 -14.95
CA MET A 21 6.91 -11.79 -14.53
C MET A 21 5.61 -11.03 -14.79
N ALA A 22 4.74 -11.63 -15.59
CA ALA A 22 3.40 -11.13 -15.81
C ALA A 22 2.81 -10.76 -14.44
N GLN A 23 2.67 -9.45 -14.19
CA GLN A 23 1.82 -8.99 -13.10
C GLN A 23 0.45 -9.59 -13.40
N GLY A 24 -0.08 -10.36 -12.45
CA GLY A 24 -1.46 -10.82 -12.55
C GLY A 24 -2.32 -9.62 -12.88
N THR A 25 -3.03 -9.69 -13.99
CA THR A 25 -4.06 -8.73 -14.38
C THR A 25 -5.14 -8.77 -13.30
N GLY A 26 -4.99 -7.96 -12.25
CA GLY A 26 -5.90 -8.01 -11.09
C GLY A 26 -5.38 -7.63 -9.70
N SER A 27 -4.16 -7.06 -9.51
CA SER A 27 -3.67 -6.68 -8.17
C SER A 27 -3.83 -5.20 -7.84
N ILE A 28 -4.16 -4.90 -6.57
CA ILE A 28 -4.14 -3.53 -6.02
C ILE A 28 -2.68 -3.07 -5.92
N THR A 29 -2.39 -1.85 -6.36
CA THR A 29 -1.05 -1.26 -6.28
C THR A 29 -1.05 0.02 -5.45
N LEU A 30 0.08 0.31 -4.81
CA LEU A 30 0.35 1.57 -4.13
C LEU A 30 1.37 2.36 -4.94
N THR A 31 1.05 3.61 -5.25
CA THR A 31 1.96 4.51 -5.98
C THR A 31 2.27 5.72 -5.11
N PRO A 32 3.55 5.97 -4.74
CA PRO A 32 3.92 7.19 -4.00
C PRO A 32 3.53 8.43 -4.79
N LEU A 33 2.78 9.33 -4.16
CA LEU A 33 2.33 10.59 -4.73
C LEU A 33 3.13 11.78 -4.21
N SER A 34 3.33 11.84 -2.89
CA SER A 34 4.08 12.91 -2.24
C SER A 34 4.70 12.42 -0.94
N THR A 35 5.93 12.86 -0.67
CA THR A 35 6.62 12.59 0.59
C THR A 35 7.05 13.91 1.21
N TYR A 36 6.63 14.15 2.45
CA TYR A 36 7.23 15.14 3.33
C TYR A 36 8.40 14.49 4.07
N ASN A 37 9.51 15.21 4.22
CA ASN A 37 10.68 14.76 4.98
C ASN A 37 11.02 15.83 6.04
N SER A 38 11.03 15.43 7.30
CA SER A 38 11.33 16.31 8.44
C SER A 38 12.80 16.74 8.53
N GLY A 39 13.69 16.03 7.82
CA GLY A 39 15.14 16.19 7.91
C GLY A 39 15.77 15.50 9.12
N VAL A 40 15.02 14.68 9.84
CA VAL A 40 15.46 13.99 11.06
C VAL A 40 15.46 12.48 10.83
N PHE A 41 16.63 11.85 10.94
CA PHE A 41 16.82 10.40 10.88
C PHE A 41 17.00 9.85 12.30
N GLU A 42 16.41 8.67 12.59
CA GLU A 42 16.46 8.00 13.91
C GLU A 42 16.00 8.89 15.08
N GLY A 43 15.12 9.86 14.81
CA GLY A 43 14.63 10.82 15.81
C GLY A 43 13.18 10.60 16.25
N ARG A 44 12.54 9.50 15.82
CA ARG A 44 11.09 9.29 15.96
C ARG A 44 10.31 10.49 15.42
N ALA A 45 10.71 10.94 14.24
CA ALA A 45 10.05 12.04 13.53
C ALA A 45 9.12 11.40 12.51
N SER A 46 7.81 11.66 12.57
CA SER A 46 6.79 10.95 11.78
C SER A 46 6.46 9.54 12.27
N GLU A 47 6.04 9.43 13.53
CA GLU A 47 5.57 8.17 14.12
C GLU A 47 4.08 7.95 13.81
N ILE A 48 3.23 8.88 14.25
CA ILE A 48 1.76 8.80 14.09
C ILE A 48 1.26 9.90 13.16
N VAL A 49 0.49 9.50 12.15
CA VAL A 49 -0.20 10.40 11.24
C VAL A 49 -1.70 10.45 11.50
N ALA A 50 -2.31 11.63 11.32
CA ALA A 50 -3.75 11.82 11.32
C ALA A 50 -4.13 12.80 10.20
N HIS A 51 -5.17 12.47 9.42
CA HIS A 51 -5.64 13.32 8.33
C HIS A 51 -7.00 13.93 8.67
N ASP A 52 -7.15 15.25 8.46
CA ASP A 52 -8.42 15.95 8.60
C ASP A 52 -8.99 16.33 7.22
N PRO A 53 -10.15 15.78 6.82
CA PRO A 53 -10.77 16.08 5.53
C PRO A 53 -11.20 17.55 5.39
N LEU A 54 -11.68 18.18 6.48
CA LEU A 54 -12.24 19.54 6.40
C LEU A 54 -11.18 20.61 6.14
N SER A 55 -10.01 20.50 6.76
CA SER A 55 -8.89 21.43 6.53
C SER A 55 -7.88 20.93 5.48
N SER A 56 -8.04 19.70 4.99
CA SER A 56 -7.09 19.00 4.13
C SER A 56 -5.67 19.00 4.72
N ARG A 57 -5.56 18.80 6.03
CA ARG A 57 -4.30 18.79 6.77
C ARG A 57 -3.93 17.40 7.22
N VAL A 58 -2.63 17.15 7.29
CA VAL A 58 -2.04 15.96 7.90
C VAL A 58 -1.26 16.40 9.13
N PHE A 59 -1.51 15.76 10.26
CA PHE A 59 -0.86 16.01 11.54
C PHE A 59 0.06 14.84 11.85
N VAL A 60 1.27 15.12 12.28
CA VAL A 60 2.35 14.13 12.33
C VAL A 60 3.11 14.27 13.64
N THR A 61 3.15 13.24 14.49
CA THR A 61 3.97 13.31 15.71
C THR A 61 5.46 13.41 15.36
N ASN A 62 6.18 14.22 16.12
CA ASN A 62 7.60 14.47 15.89
C ASN A 62 8.31 14.61 17.25
N ALA A 63 8.82 13.49 17.76
CA ALA A 63 9.47 13.44 19.06
C ALA A 63 10.74 14.30 19.10
N ALA A 64 11.47 14.38 17.98
CA ALA A 64 12.67 15.22 17.86
C ALA A 64 12.40 16.73 18.09
N THR A 65 11.17 17.18 17.85
CA THR A 65 10.74 18.57 18.11
C THR A 65 9.98 18.76 19.42
N GLY A 66 9.65 17.67 20.14
CA GLY A 66 8.86 17.75 21.37
C GLY A 66 7.35 17.94 21.14
N GLY A 67 6.83 17.56 19.97
CA GLY A 67 5.47 17.95 19.57
C GLY A 67 4.95 17.22 18.33
N PHE A 68 4.14 17.91 17.53
CA PHE A 68 3.66 17.42 16.25
C PHE A 68 3.72 18.50 15.17
N ASP A 69 3.96 18.07 13.93
CA ASP A 69 3.95 18.90 12.75
C ASP A 69 2.55 18.98 12.14
N ILE A 70 2.25 20.12 11.54
CA ILE A 70 1.06 20.36 10.72
C ILE A 70 1.52 20.49 9.28
N LEU A 71 1.00 19.62 8.42
CA LEU A 71 1.19 19.63 6.98
C LEU A 71 -0.12 19.99 6.29
N GLN A 72 -0.04 20.72 5.19
CA GLN A 72 -1.15 20.97 4.28
C GLN A 72 -1.04 20.02 3.10
N MET A 73 -2.10 19.28 2.81
CA MET A 73 -2.24 18.54 1.56
C MET A 73 -2.91 19.43 0.52
N SER A 74 -2.29 19.57 -0.65
CA SER A 74 -2.87 20.30 -1.78
C SER A 74 -3.97 19.48 -2.49
N SER A 75 -4.70 20.11 -3.42
CA SER A 75 -5.63 19.41 -4.32
C SER A 75 -4.94 18.44 -5.29
N THR A 76 -3.61 18.47 -5.38
CA THR A 76 -2.79 17.51 -6.14
C THR A 76 -2.10 16.48 -5.24
N GLY A 77 -2.44 16.45 -3.94
CA GLY A 77 -1.89 15.51 -2.96
C GLY A 77 -0.49 15.84 -2.48
N GLN A 78 0.05 17.02 -2.81
CA GLN A 78 1.37 17.44 -2.34
C GLN A 78 1.30 17.86 -0.86
N LEU A 79 2.20 17.31 -0.05
CA LEU A 79 2.37 17.70 1.34
C LEU A 79 3.31 18.91 1.47
N GLY A 80 2.83 19.97 2.10
CA GLY A 80 3.61 21.15 2.45
C GLY A 80 3.64 21.39 3.96
N PHE A 81 4.82 21.63 4.53
CA PHE A 81 4.95 21.99 5.94
C PHE A 81 4.28 23.33 6.25
N VAL A 82 3.50 23.38 7.34
CA VAL A 82 2.86 24.60 7.83
C VAL A 82 3.57 25.11 9.08
N THR A 83 3.60 24.30 10.14
CA THR A 83 4.20 24.67 11.43
C THR A 83 4.34 23.46 12.34
N THR A 84 5.08 23.62 13.44
CA THR A 84 5.21 22.63 14.52
C THR A 84 4.52 23.15 15.78
N ILE A 85 3.76 22.30 16.44
CA ILE A 85 3.12 22.58 17.72
C ILE A 85 3.90 21.86 18.83
N ALA A 86 4.61 22.64 19.64
CA ALA A 86 5.32 22.12 20.79
C ALA A 86 4.34 21.78 21.92
N THR A 87 4.64 20.71 22.64
CA THR A 87 3.84 20.21 23.77
C THR A 87 4.74 19.99 24.99
N SER A 88 4.17 19.58 26.13
CA SER A 88 4.96 19.31 27.34
C SER A 88 5.85 18.07 27.23
N SER A 89 5.46 17.13 26.38
CA SER A 89 6.16 15.91 25.99
C SER A 89 5.61 15.52 24.61
N PRO A 90 6.41 14.95 23.69
CA PRO A 90 5.90 14.45 22.42
C PRO A 90 4.59 13.68 22.61
N PRO A 91 3.54 13.98 21.84
CA PRO A 91 2.36 13.14 21.82
C PRO A 91 2.74 11.74 21.32
N THR A 92 2.25 10.72 22.00
CA THR A 92 2.35 9.32 21.58
C THR A 92 1.39 9.04 20.43
N HIS A 93 0.23 9.71 20.39
CA HIS A 93 -0.75 9.49 19.33
C HIS A 93 -1.61 10.71 19.01
N LEU A 94 -2.12 10.77 17.76
CA LEU A 94 -2.97 11.83 17.24
C LEU A 94 -4.20 11.25 16.55
N ARG A 95 -5.36 11.90 16.73
CA ARG A 95 -6.60 11.61 15.99
C ARG A 95 -7.37 12.90 15.69
N ILE A 96 -8.28 12.83 14.72
CA ILE A 96 -9.17 13.95 14.39
C ILE A 96 -10.53 13.72 15.03
N TRP A 97 -11.05 14.77 15.66
CA TRP A 97 -12.43 14.83 16.15
C TRP A 97 -13.18 15.93 15.42
N ASN A 98 -14.28 15.56 14.76
CA ASN A 98 -15.23 16.52 14.21
C ASN A 98 -16.40 16.69 15.20
N ASP A 99 -16.60 17.90 15.72
CA ASP A 99 -17.68 18.21 16.68
C ASP A 99 -19.05 18.49 16.00
N GLY A 100 -19.14 18.23 14.71
CA GLY A 100 -20.28 18.54 13.84
C GLY A 100 -20.20 19.92 13.18
N THR A 101 -19.27 20.77 13.62
CA THR A 101 -19.05 22.12 13.06
C THR A 101 -17.61 22.34 12.64
N ASN A 102 -16.65 21.93 13.47
CA ASN A 102 -15.22 22.11 13.25
C ASN A 102 -14.48 20.80 13.52
N SER A 103 -13.37 20.64 12.81
CA SER A 103 -12.37 19.62 13.14
C SER A 103 -11.40 20.10 14.22
N HIS A 104 -10.98 19.16 15.06
CA HIS A 104 -10.00 19.33 16.11
C HIS A 104 -9.00 18.18 16.09
N VAL A 105 -7.78 18.45 16.56
CA VAL A 105 -6.73 17.45 16.76
C VAL A 105 -6.77 17.02 18.22
N VAL A 106 -6.93 15.73 18.46
CA VAL A 106 -6.88 15.10 19.78
C VAL A 106 -5.52 14.42 19.92
N ALA A 107 -4.79 14.77 20.96
CA ALA A 107 -3.42 14.29 21.21
C ALA A 107 -3.30 13.62 22.58
N ALA A 108 -2.74 12.42 22.63
CA ALA A 108 -2.37 11.74 23.87
C ALA A 108 -0.93 12.14 24.21
N ILE A 109 -0.74 12.69 25.41
CA ILE A 109 0.54 13.26 25.82
C ILE A 109 0.91 12.67 27.18
N PRO A 110 2.04 11.95 27.26
CA PRO A 110 2.52 11.40 28.53
C PRO A 110 3.06 12.49 29.45
N ALA A 111 2.99 12.21 30.75
CA ALA A 111 3.67 13.02 31.75
C ALA A 111 5.15 12.67 31.85
N ILE A 112 5.93 13.52 32.53
CA ILE A 112 7.33 13.24 32.87
C ILE A 112 7.45 13.21 34.39
N PRO A 113 7.85 12.07 35.01
CA PRO A 113 8.04 10.73 34.40
C PRO A 113 6.74 10.13 33.85
N THR A 114 6.87 9.16 32.94
CA THR A 114 5.77 8.46 32.25
C THR A 114 4.84 7.69 33.19
N THR A 115 5.34 7.34 34.38
CA THR A 115 4.56 6.68 35.43
C THR A 115 3.54 7.58 36.12
N ASN A 116 3.55 8.89 35.84
CA ASN A 116 2.51 9.82 36.28
C ASN A 116 1.32 9.83 35.29
N PRO A 117 0.11 10.16 35.75
CA PRO A 117 -1.04 10.44 34.89
C PRO A 117 -0.71 11.43 33.76
N GLY A 118 -0.97 11.04 32.51
CA GLY A 118 -0.82 11.87 31.32
C GLY A 118 -2.06 12.71 31.02
N THR A 119 -2.12 13.22 29.79
CA THR A 119 -3.25 14.04 29.33
C THR A 119 -3.72 13.69 27.94
N VAL A 120 -5.02 13.84 27.70
CA VAL A 120 -5.58 14.01 26.35
C VAL A 120 -5.83 15.50 26.14
N GLN A 121 -5.25 16.07 25.10
CA GLN A 121 -5.36 17.49 24.77
C GLN A 121 -6.06 17.68 23.44
N VAL A 122 -6.91 18.70 23.34
CA VAL A 122 -7.64 19.05 22.12
C VAL A 122 -7.12 20.38 21.60
N PHE A 123 -6.71 20.39 20.33
CA PHE A 123 -6.24 21.57 19.63
C PHE A 123 -7.14 21.85 18.42
N SER A 124 -7.29 23.12 18.04
CA SER A 124 -7.80 23.44 16.71
C SER A 124 -6.86 22.88 15.63
N THR A 125 -7.34 22.74 14.40
CA THR A 125 -6.50 22.37 13.22
C THR A 125 -5.38 23.36 12.90
N SER A 126 -5.41 24.54 13.53
CA SER A 126 -4.33 25.55 13.47
C SER A 126 -3.30 25.43 14.61
N GLY A 127 -3.48 24.48 15.53
CA GLY A 127 -2.56 24.22 16.63
C GLY A 127 -2.81 24.99 17.93
N VAL A 128 -3.93 25.72 18.03
CA VAL A 128 -4.32 26.38 19.29
C VAL A 128 -4.93 25.38 20.26
N LEU A 129 -4.37 25.24 21.46
CA LEU A 129 -4.89 24.40 22.54
C LEU A 129 -6.26 24.92 23.02
N GLN A 130 -7.25 24.03 23.12
CA GLN A 130 -8.63 24.32 23.49
C GLN A 130 -9.07 23.60 24.77
N ALA A 131 -8.62 22.36 24.99
CA ALA A 131 -8.99 21.59 26.18
C ALA A 131 -7.86 20.64 26.61
N VAL A 132 -7.86 20.28 27.89
CA VAL A 132 -6.92 19.34 28.51
C VAL A 132 -7.69 18.46 29.49
N TYR A 133 -7.54 17.15 29.35
CA TYR A 133 -8.18 16.14 30.17
C TYR A 133 -7.11 15.23 30.80
N SER A 134 -7.16 15.03 32.11
CA SER A 134 -6.24 14.11 32.79
C SER A 134 -6.66 12.67 32.50
N VAL A 135 -5.72 11.82 32.13
CA VAL A 135 -5.95 10.39 31.85
C VAL A 135 -4.99 9.51 32.66
N GLY A 136 -4.94 8.21 32.40
CA GLY A 136 -4.03 7.28 33.08
C GLY A 136 -2.55 7.53 32.79
N ALA A 137 -1.68 6.72 33.39
CA ALA A 137 -0.23 6.84 33.18
C ALA A 137 0.16 6.31 31.80
N LEU A 138 1.05 7.04 31.11
CA LEU A 138 1.49 6.74 29.74
C LEU A 138 0.32 6.45 28.77
N PRO A 139 -0.52 7.46 28.45
CA PRO A 139 -1.52 7.32 27.41
C PRO A 139 -0.80 7.10 26.08
N ASP A 140 -0.85 5.90 25.55
CA ASP A 140 -0.01 5.47 24.44
C ASP A 140 -0.76 5.61 23.12
N MET A 141 -1.94 4.98 23.01
CA MET A 141 -2.79 5.07 21.82
C MET A 141 -4.07 5.89 22.07
N LEU A 142 -4.65 6.43 20.99
CA LEU A 142 -5.97 7.09 20.92
C LEU A 142 -6.88 6.50 19.85
N TYR A 143 -8.14 6.26 20.20
CA TYR A 143 -9.25 6.09 19.27
C TYR A 143 -10.28 7.19 19.48
N VAL A 144 -10.74 7.85 18.41
CA VAL A 144 -11.84 8.83 18.48
C VAL A 144 -13.06 8.25 17.79
N THR A 145 -14.11 8.04 18.56
CA THR A 145 -15.42 7.56 18.08
C THR A 145 -16.19 8.67 17.38
N SER A 146 -17.04 8.30 16.42
CA SER A 146 -17.86 9.27 15.68
C SER A 146 -18.90 9.99 16.54
N ASP A 147 -19.22 9.47 17.73
CA ASP A 147 -20.09 10.13 18.72
C ASP A 147 -19.34 11.04 19.73
N GLY A 148 -18.04 11.25 19.51
CA GLY A 148 -17.26 12.27 20.22
C GLY A 148 -16.63 11.81 21.54
N LYS A 149 -16.38 10.52 21.72
CA LYS A 149 -15.51 10.00 22.79
C LYS A 149 -14.11 9.71 22.28
N ALA A 150 -13.10 10.08 23.04
CA ALA A 150 -11.72 9.62 22.86
C ALA A 150 -11.41 8.52 23.88
N LEU A 151 -11.01 7.35 23.41
CA LEU A 151 -10.51 6.25 24.23
C LEU A 151 -8.99 6.26 24.15
N THR A 152 -8.31 6.14 25.29
CA THR A 152 -6.84 6.01 25.32
C THR A 152 -6.40 4.82 26.14
N ALA A 153 -5.55 3.99 25.53
CA ALA A 153 -4.82 2.93 26.21
C ALA A 153 -3.76 3.59 27.09
N ASN A 154 -3.81 3.36 28.40
CA ASN A 154 -2.84 3.89 29.33
C ASN A 154 -1.97 2.73 29.77
N GLU A 155 -0.81 2.62 29.14
CA GLU A 155 0.08 1.45 29.26
C GLU A 155 0.44 1.22 30.72
N GLY A 156 0.78 2.28 31.46
CA GLY A 156 1.19 2.14 32.84
C GLY A 156 2.55 1.46 33.00
N GLN A 157 3.39 1.51 31.97
CA GLN A 157 4.72 0.90 31.93
C GLN A 157 5.59 1.26 33.16
N PRO A 158 6.30 0.30 33.76
CA PRO A 158 7.16 0.55 34.90
C PRO A 158 8.38 1.41 34.53
N LEU A 159 8.69 2.37 35.40
CA LEU A 159 9.93 3.17 35.29
C LEU A 159 10.60 3.29 36.65
N GLY A 160 11.80 2.72 36.76
CA GLY A 160 12.56 2.68 38.01
C GLY A 160 11.84 1.86 39.08
N GLY A 161 11.46 2.49 40.20
CA GLY A 161 10.75 1.83 41.30
C GLY A 161 9.23 1.97 41.26
N ALA A 162 8.68 2.69 40.27
CA ALA A 162 7.25 2.91 40.12
C ALA A 162 6.68 1.99 39.03
N ASN A 163 5.59 1.29 39.37
CA ASN A 163 4.82 0.47 38.43
C ASN A 163 3.33 0.82 38.62
N PRO A 164 2.81 1.83 37.92
CA PRO A 164 1.39 2.19 37.99
C PRO A 164 0.52 1.10 37.36
N ARG A 165 -0.79 1.19 37.56
CA ARG A 165 -1.73 0.25 36.93
C ARG A 165 -2.02 0.67 35.49
N GLY A 166 -2.02 -0.28 34.58
CA GLY A 166 -2.59 -0.10 33.25
C GLY A 166 -4.11 0.13 33.32
N SER A 167 -4.64 0.87 32.35
CA SER A 167 -6.07 1.21 32.28
C SER A 167 -6.47 1.73 30.91
N VAL A 168 -7.78 1.86 30.65
CA VAL A 168 -8.29 2.64 29.52
C VAL A 168 -9.03 3.86 30.04
N SER A 169 -8.81 5.03 29.46
CA SER A 169 -9.56 6.25 29.82
C SER A 169 -10.50 6.62 28.69
N ILE A 170 -11.76 6.92 29.02
CA ILE A 170 -12.80 7.33 28.08
C ILE A 170 -13.12 8.79 28.35
N VAL A 171 -12.78 9.66 27.40
CA VAL A 171 -12.97 11.11 27.48
C VAL A 171 -14.14 11.50 26.59
N HIS A 172 -15.19 12.05 27.18
CA HIS A 172 -16.32 12.62 26.44
C HIS A 172 -15.95 14.03 25.99
N LEU A 173 -15.44 14.18 24.76
CA LEU A 173 -14.72 15.37 24.30
C LEU A 173 -15.54 16.67 24.38
N ALA A 174 -16.85 16.60 24.18
CA ALA A 174 -17.74 17.76 24.24
C ALA A 174 -18.08 18.20 25.68
N THR A 175 -18.13 17.27 26.64
CA THR A 175 -18.55 17.55 28.03
C THR A 175 -17.37 17.66 28.99
N GLY A 176 -16.22 17.09 28.62
CA GLY A 176 -15.04 16.99 29.45
C GLY A 176 -15.13 15.97 30.58
N VAL A 177 -16.17 15.12 30.59
CA VAL A 177 -16.25 13.98 31.52
C VAL A 177 -15.19 12.96 31.13
N VAL A 178 -14.43 12.51 32.13
CA VAL A 178 -13.43 11.44 31.98
C VAL A 178 -13.81 10.28 32.86
N GLU A 179 -13.88 9.10 32.27
CA GLU A 179 -14.11 7.83 32.95
C GLU A 179 -12.87 6.94 32.80
N HIS A 180 -12.60 6.11 33.79
CA HIS A 180 -11.45 5.20 33.77
C HIS A 180 -11.92 3.77 33.93
N VAL A 181 -11.59 2.95 32.94
CA VAL A 181 -11.74 1.51 32.96
C VAL A 181 -10.59 0.92 33.77
N SER A 182 -10.91 0.33 34.91
CA SER A 182 -9.93 -0.33 35.77
C SER A 182 -9.85 -1.83 35.50
N PHE A 183 -8.64 -2.39 35.52
CA PHE A 183 -8.40 -3.83 35.44
C PHE A 183 -8.36 -4.54 36.80
N THR A 184 -8.63 -3.82 37.89
CA THR A 184 -8.62 -4.40 39.27
C THR A 184 -9.64 -5.51 39.48
N GLY A 185 -10.66 -5.62 38.62
CA GLY A 185 -11.58 -6.77 38.62
C GLY A 185 -10.90 -8.11 38.37
N PHE A 186 -9.71 -8.11 37.74
CA PHE A 186 -8.90 -9.29 37.48
C PHE A 186 -7.89 -9.60 38.60
N ASP A 187 -7.70 -8.70 39.57
CA ASP A 187 -6.80 -8.95 40.69
C ASP A 187 -7.24 -10.16 41.51
N GLY A 188 -6.28 -11.00 41.90
CA GLY A 188 -6.52 -12.26 42.61
C GLY A 188 -6.90 -13.43 41.69
N GLN A 189 -7.03 -13.19 40.38
CA GLN A 189 -7.29 -14.23 39.38
C GLN A 189 -6.02 -14.65 38.64
N GLU A 190 -4.84 -14.19 39.04
CA GLU A 190 -3.60 -14.34 38.26
C GLU A 190 -3.23 -15.80 37.98
N THR A 191 -3.51 -16.72 38.91
CA THR A 191 -3.32 -18.16 38.67
C THR A 191 -4.25 -18.69 37.58
N ALA A 192 -5.52 -18.28 37.59
CA ALA A 192 -6.49 -18.70 36.58
C ALA A 192 -6.17 -18.07 35.21
N LEU A 193 -5.73 -16.81 35.19
CA LEU A 193 -5.29 -16.13 33.97
C LEU A 193 -4.07 -16.83 33.34
N ARG A 194 -3.06 -17.18 34.14
CA ARG A 194 -1.90 -17.97 33.65
C ARG A 194 -2.33 -19.33 33.09
N GLN A 195 -3.25 -20.03 33.77
CA GLN A 195 -3.81 -21.30 33.28
C GLN A 195 -4.60 -21.14 31.98
N ALA A 196 -5.19 -19.96 31.74
CA ALA A 196 -5.86 -19.61 30.50
C ALA A 196 -4.89 -19.13 29.40
N GLY A 197 -3.57 -19.17 29.63
CA GLY A 197 -2.56 -18.76 28.65
C GLY A 197 -2.34 -17.25 28.55
N ILE A 198 -2.74 -16.49 29.57
CA ILE A 198 -2.45 -15.05 29.66
C ILE A 198 -1.14 -14.88 30.44
N ARG A 199 -0.22 -14.12 29.86
CA ARG A 199 1.14 -13.97 30.37
C ARG A 199 1.21 -12.95 31.51
N ILE A 200 0.85 -13.38 32.72
CA ILE A 200 0.95 -12.55 33.92
C ILE A 200 2.28 -12.82 34.65
N PHE A 201 3.09 -11.79 34.88
CA PHE A 201 4.39 -11.94 35.52
C PHE A 201 4.26 -12.41 36.98
N PRO A 202 5.19 -13.24 37.48
CA PRO A 202 5.18 -13.68 38.88
C PRO A 202 5.30 -12.52 39.88
N GLY A 203 4.46 -12.52 40.91
CA GLY A 203 4.55 -11.56 42.01
C GLY A 203 3.87 -10.21 41.78
N LEU A 204 3.29 -9.99 40.60
CA LEU A 204 2.45 -8.83 40.30
C LEU A 204 0.96 -9.21 40.33
N SER A 205 0.10 -8.25 40.71
CA SER A 205 -1.35 -8.35 40.52
C SER A 205 -1.70 -8.06 39.06
N ALA A 206 -2.75 -8.70 38.53
CA ALA A 206 -3.14 -8.53 37.13
C ALA A 206 -3.25 -7.05 36.70
N SER A 207 -3.88 -6.20 37.52
CA SER A 207 -4.05 -4.78 37.19
C SER A 207 -2.76 -3.94 37.17
N VAL A 208 -1.69 -4.42 37.80
CA VAL A 208 -0.38 -3.76 37.79
C VAL A 208 0.49 -4.29 36.66
N ASP A 209 0.18 -5.49 36.16
CA ASP A 209 0.98 -6.17 35.15
C ASP A 209 0.46 -5.95 33.72
N LEU A 210 -0.87 -5.89 33.57
CA LEU A 210 -1.54 -5.60 32.32
C LEU A 210 -1.21 -4.17 31.87
N GLU A 211 -0.53 -4.06 30.72
CA GLU A 211 -0.16 -2.78 30.12
C GLU A 211 -0.87 -2.66 28.76
N PRO A 212 -2.03 -1.96 28.68
CA PRO A 212 -2.73 -1.80 27.42
C PRO A 212 -2.05 -0.72 26.56
N GLU A 213 -1.58 -1.07 25.38
CA GLU A 213 -0.91 -0.15 24.44
C GLU A 213 -1.86 0.31 23.32
N TYR A 214 -2.79 -0.55 22.87
CA TYR A 214 -3.69 -0.26 21.76
C TYR A 214 -5.16 -0.47 22.13
N VAL A 215 -6.07 0.26 21.48
CA VAL A 215 -7.53 0.05 21.60
C VAL A 215 -8.19 0.03 20.22
N ALA A 216 -8.87 -1.08 19.90
CA ALA A 216 -9.80 -1.15 18.77
C ALA A 216 -11.25 -1.00 19.27
N VAL A 217 -12.14 -0.43 18.46
CA VAL A 217 -13.54 -0.15 18.84
C VAL A 217 -14.50 -0.76 17.80
N SER A 218 -15.57 -1.42 18.26
CA SER A 218 -16.62 -1.97 17.41
C SER A 218 -17.32 -0.88 16.60
N GLU A 219 -17.83 -1.22 15.41
CA GLU A 219 -18.50 -0.25 14.52
C GLU A 219 -19.74 0.39 15.16
N ASP A 220 -20.42 -0.35 16.04
CA ASP A 220 -21.59 0.13 16.80
C ASP A 220 -21.22 1.01 18.01
N LEU A 221 -19.92 1.23 18.25
CA LEU A 221 -19.34 2.04 19.32
C LEU A 221 -19.71 1.60 20.74
N THR A 222 -20.13 0.34 20.92
CA THR A 222 -20.50 -0.17 22.23
C THR A 222 -19.37 -0.90 22.95
N THR A 223 -18.45 -1.49 22.19
CA THR A 223 -17.40 -2.36 22.70
C THR A 223 -16.03 -1.84 22.29
N ALA A 224 -15.09 -1.83 23.23
CA ALA A 224 -13.68 -1.60 22.97
C ALA A 224 -12.86 -2.84 23.33
N TYR A 225 -11.79 -3.08 22.58
CA TYR A 225 -10.84 -4.17 22.76
C TYR A 225 -9.48 -3.56 23.04
N ALA A 226 -9.05 -3.63 24.30
CA ALA A 226 -7.73 -3.16 24.71
C ALA A 226 -6.70 -4.28 24.57
N ILE A 227 -5.63 -4.03 23.83
CA ILE A 227 -4.56 -4.98 23.58
C ILE A 227 -3.47 -4.77 24.62
N CYS A 228 -3.13 -5.83 25.36
CA CYS A 228 -1.98 -5.84 26.25
C CYS A 228 -0.93 -6.78 25.64
N GLN A 229 0.01 -6.22 24.89
CA GLN A 229 0.93 -6.94 24.03
C GLN A 229 1.89 -7.83 24.79
N GLU A 230 2.52 -7.35 25.85
CA GLU A 230 3.45 -8.17 26.63
C GLU A 230 2.73 -9.27 27.42
N GLN A 231 1.43 -9.11 27.67
CA GLN A 231 0.57 -10.14 28.29
C GLN A 231 -0.06 -11.08 27.24
N ASN A 232 0.13 -10.79 25.95
CA ASN A 232 -0.42 -11.54 24.82
C ASN A 232 -1.94 -11.77 24.96
N CYS A 233 -2.68 -10.73 25.32
CA CYS A 233 -4.10 -10.83 25.63
C CYS A 233 -4.89 -9.59 25.18
N VAL A 234 -6.21 -9.76 25.13
CA VAL A 234 -7.17 -8.70 24.84
C VAL A 234 -8.17 -8.58 25.97
N VAL A 235 -8.43 -7.35 26.41
CA VAL A 235 -9.46 -7.02 27.40
C VAL A 235 -10.66 -6.42 26.67
N THR A 236 -11.84 -7.03 26.84
CA THR A 236 -13.10 -6.50 26.32
C THR A 236 -13.68 -5.48 27.29
N ILE A 237 -14.13 -4.35 26.77
CA ILE A 237 -14.60 -3.19 27.53
C ILE A 237 -15.98 -2.79 27.03
N ASP A 238 -16.93 -2.66 27.95
CA ASP A 238 -18.19 -1.96 27.69
C ASP A 238 -17.95 -0.45 27.80
N ILE A 239 -18.14 0.26 26.69
CA ILE A 239 -17.86 1.69 26.57
C ILE A 239 -18.88 2.50 27.37
N ALA A 240 -20.14 2.07 27.42
CA ALA A 240 -21.21 2.81 28.08
C ALA A 240 -21.09 2.78 29.60
N THR A 241 -20.60 1.67 30.17
CA THR A 241 -20.40 1.54 31.62
C THR A 241 -18.97 1.78 32.07
N ALA A 242 -18.03 1.97 31.13
CA ALA A 242 -16.59 2.10 31.38
C ALA A 242 -16.03 0.93 32.23
N THR A 243 -16.39 -0.31 31.87
CA THR A 243 -15.99 -1.51 32.61
C THR A 243 -15.30 -2.54 31.72
N ALA A 244 -14.20 -3.12 32.22
CA ALA A 244 -13.62 -4.33 31.65
C ALA A 244 -14.52 -5.53 31.98
N THR A 245 -15.05 -6.20 30.94
CA THR A 245 -16.05 -7.26 31.05
C THR A 245 -15.46 -8.66 30.85
N ALA A 246 -14.39 -8.78 30.07
CA ALA A 246 -13.70 -10.04 29.82
C ALA A 246 -12.21 -9.82 29.52
N ILE A 247 -11.42 -10.87 29.69
CA ILE A 247 -10.01 -10.93 29.29
C ILE A 247 -9.74 -12.30 28.67
N ASN A 248 -9.11 -12.32 27.49
CA ASN A 248 -8.88 -13.52 26.70
C ASN A 248 -7.44 -13.54 26.18
N THR A 249 -6.81 -14.72 26.19
CA THR A 249 -5.50 -14.90 25.52
C THR A 249 -5.67 -14.76 24.02
N LEU A 250 -4.64 -14.25 23.34
CA LEU A 250 -4.54 -14.32 21.89
C LEU A 250 -3.97 -15.68 21.43
N GLY A 251 -3.38 -16.46 22.34
CA GLY A 251 -2.82 -17.77 22.06
C GLY A 251 -1.41 -17.71 21.45
N THR A 252 -0.99 -18.80 20.81
CA THR A 252 0.35 -18.91 20.21
C THR A 252 0.32 -19.66 18.89
N LYS A 253 1.22 -19.30 17.98
CA LYS A 253 1.47 -20.00 16.71
C LYS A 253 2.53 -21.07 16.88
N ASP A 254 2.22 -22.31 16.52
CA ASP A 254 3.22 -23.39 16.48
C ASP A 254 4.03 -23.33 15.18
N HIS A 255 5.31 -22.94 15.28
CA HIS A 255 6.21 -22.84 14.13
C HIS A 255 6.76 -24.19 13.65
N SER A 256 6.39 -25.31 14.28
CA SER A 256 6.72 -26.65 13.81
C SER A 256 5.78 -27.13 12.69
N LEU A 257 4.62 -26.46 12.52
CA LEU A 257 3.60 -26.84 11.56
C LEU A 257 3.84 -26.27 10.15
N PRO A 258 3.48 -27.01 9.08
CA PRO A 258 3.58 -26.49 7.71
C PRO A 258 2.82 -25.17 7.54
N GLY A 259 3.44 -24.20 6.87
CA GLY A 259 2.86 -22.85 6.66
C GLY A 259 3.15 -21.85 7.78
N ASN A 260 3.69 -22.29 8.93
CA ASN A 260 4.10 -21.44 10.03
C ASN A 260 5.63 -21.36 10.16
N ARG A 261 6.37 -21.40 9.06
CA ARG A 261 7.83 -21.37 9.13
C ARG A 261 8.33 -19.99 9.60
N LEU A 262 9.55 -19.95 10.12
CA LEU A 262 10.27 -18.69 10.36
C LEU A 262 11.74 -18.86 10.02
N ASP A 263 12.40 -17.75 9.77
CA ASP A 263 13.86 -17.69 9.78
C ASP A 263 14.33 -17.40 11.21
N ALA A 264 15.10 -18.31 11.81
CA ALA A 264 15.39 -18.30 13.24
C ALA A 264 16.77 -17.74 13.59
N SER A 265 17.59 -17.41 12.58
CA SER A 265 18.99 -17.05 12.79
C SER A 265 19.45 -16.00 11.81
N ASP A 266 20.31 -15.10 12.28
CA ASP A 266 21.11 -14.18 11.48
C ASP A 266 22.54 -14.73 11.23
N SER A 267 22.73 -16.06 11.35
CA SER A 267 24.06 -16.70 11.36
C SER A 267 24.12 -18.03 10.60
N ASP A 268 23.18 -18.26 9.68
CA ASP A 268 23.12 -19.42 8.78
C ASP A 268 23.47 -19.08 7.33
N GLY A 269 23.67 -17.79 7.02
CA GLY A 269 24.20 -17.32 5.75
C GLY A 269 23.14 -16.77 4.80
N GLY A 270 21.99 -16.34 5.33
CA GLY A 270 20.89 -15.72 4.61
C GLY A 270 19.60 -16.52 4.75
N VAL A 271 18.60 -16.20 3.93
CA VAL A 271 17.22 -16.71 4.04
C VAL A 271 17.13 -18.23 4.31
N ASN A 272 16.59 -18.58 5.47
CA ASN A 272 16.36 -19.94 5.94
C ASN A 272 14.99 -20.10 6.62
N ILE A 273 13.93 -19.90 5.84
CA ILE A 273 12.54 -20.05 6.30
C ILE A 273 12.22 -21.54 6.50
N ALA A 274 12.21 -21.98 7.76
CA ALA A 274 12.04 -23.38 8.14
C ALA A 274 11.10 -23.58 9.33
N ASN A 275 10.71 -24.83 9.58
CA ASN A 275 9.93 -25.20 10.75
C ASN A 275 10.84 -25.41 11.96
N TRP A 276 10.44 -24.87 13.11
CA TRP A 276 11.20 -24.92 14.36
C TRP A 276 10.29 -25.30 15.52
N PRO A 277 10.77 -26.06 16.52
CA PRO A 277 9.99 -26.43 17.70
C PRO A 277 9.89 -25.25 18.69
N VAL A 278 9.26 -24.17 18.25
CA VAL A 278 9.08 -22.91 18.98
C VAL A 278 7.66 -22.42 18.75
N HIS A 279 7.07 -21.81 19.77
CA HIS A 279 5.76 -21.16 19.72
C HIS A 279 5.93 -19.65 19.61
N GLY A 280 5.35 -18.99 18.61
CA GLY A 280 5.31 -17.54 18.54
C GLY A 280 4.11 -17.00 19.31
N MET A 281 4.30 -15.99 20.15
CA MET A 281 3.20 -15.28 20.81
C MET A 281 2.65 -14.19 19.88
N PHE A 282 1.32 -14.05 19.76
CA PHE A 282 0.74 -13.11 18.78
C PHE A 282 1.13 -11.66 19.06
N GLN A 283 1.02 -11.20 20.31
CA GLN A 283 1.57 -9.92 20.78
C GLN A 283 1.49 -8.78 19.75
N PRO A 284 0.28 -8.32 19.42
CA PRO A 284 0.14 -7.35 18.38
C PRO A 284 0.35 -5.93 18.86
N ASP A 285 0.98 -5.12 18.02
CA ASP A 285 1.27 -3.71 18.25
C ASP A 285 0.09 -2.81 17.88
N SER A 286 -0.49 -3.06 16.71
CA SER A 286 -1.74 -2.44 16.30
C SER A 286 -2.85 -3.44 16.04
N ALA A 287 -4.08 -2.97 16.23
CA ALA A 287 -5.27 -3.76 15.96
C ALA A 287 -6.41 -2.91 15.41
N VAL A 288 -7.24 -3.52 14.56
CA VAL A 288 -8.40 -2.88 13.94
C VAL A 288 -9.61 -3.78 14.10
N CYS A 289 -10.71 -3.23 14.63
CA CYS A 289 -11.97 -3.93 14.71
C CYS A 289 -12.83 -3.58 13.49
N PHE A 290 -13.50 -4.58 12.92
CA PHE A 290 -14.38 -4.42 11.77
C PHE A 290 -15.51 -5.43 11.79
N ASN A 291 -16.65 -5.07 11.19
CA ASN A 291 -17.83 -5.91 11.19
C ASN A 291 -18.03 -6.60 9.83
N VAL A 292 -18.27 -7.92 9.87
CA VAL A 292 -18.69 -8.68 8.69
C VAL A 292 -19.94 -9.46 9.04
N ALA A 293 -21.03 -9.16 8.32
CA ALA A 293 -22.32 -9.84 8.47
C ALA A 293 -22.88 -9.85 9.91
N GLY A 294 -22.60 -8.82 10.71
CA GLY A 294 -23.08 -8.69 12.09
C GLY A 294 -22.17 -9.34 13.14
N GLU A 295 -21.02 -9.89 12.76
CA GLU A 295 -19.99 -10.36 13.68
C GLU A 295 -18.79 -9.41 13.69
N ASP A 296 -18.24 -9.18 14.87
CA ASP A 296 -17.06 -8.34 15.06
C ASP A 296 -15.79 -9.18 14.93
N PHE A 297 -14.88 -8.70 14.10
CA PHE A 297 -13.56 -9.27 13.87
C PHE A 297 -12.47 -8.28 14.28
N LEU A 298 -11.40 -8.80 14.85
CA LEU A 298 -10.21 -8.05 15.25
C LEU A 298 -9.03 -8.49 14.39
N LEU A 299 -8.55 -7.61 13.52
CA LEU A 299 -7.30 -7.77 12.78
C LEU A 299 -6.15 -7.26 13.63
N THR A 300 -5.04 -8.00 13.70
CA THR A 300 -3.89 -7.68 14.56
C THR A 300 -2.56 -7.74 13.80
N ALA A 301 -1.67 -6.76 13.98
CA ALA A 301 -0.30 -6.77 13.44
C ALA A 301 0.66 -7.34 14.49
N ASN A 302 1.14 -8.56 14.28
CA ASN A 302 1.76 -9.39 15.33
C ASN A 302 3.28 -9.18 15.43
N GLU A 303 3.66 -7.99 15.94
CA GLU A 303 5.04 -7.51 16.01
C GLU A 303 5.89 -8.25 17.06
N GLY A 304 5.47 -8.19 18.33
CA GLY A 304 6.12 -8.82 19.48
C GLY A 304 6.77 -7.85 20.49
N GLY A 305 6.22 -7.79 21.70
CA GLY A 305 6.77 -7.01 22.83
C GLY A 305 7.43 -7.85 23.91
N ALA A 306 8.59 -7.42 24.39
CA ALA A 306 9.31 -8.04 25.52
C ALA A 306 9.67 -7.01 26.59
N ARG A 307 9.60 -7.36 27.88
CA ARG A 307 10.02 -6.48 29.01
C ARG A 307 11.44 -6.76 29.52
N ASN A 308 12.32 -7.27 28.66
CA ASN A 308 13.70 -7.73 28.95
C ASN A 308 13.80 -9.09 29.69
N GLU A 309 12.82 -9.95 29.51
CA GLU A 309 12.78 -11.33 30.03
C GLU A 309 13.10 -12.37 28.95
N ASP A 310 14.09 -12.07 28.12
CA ASP A 310 14.48 -12.88 26.98
C ASP A 310 15.91 -13.41 27.09
N SER A 311 16.15 -14.54 26.43
CA SER A 311 17.48 -15.09 26.26
C SER A 311 17.62 -15.74 24.89
N ARG A 312 18.86 -15.93 24.46
CA ARG A 312 19.14 -16.72 23.26
C ARG A 312 18.77 -18.17 23.54
N ALA A 313 18.08 -18.84 22.63
CA ALA A 313 17.65 -20.23 22.86
C ALA A 313 18.82 -21.17 23.19
N ARG A 314 20.03 -20.93 22.66
CA ARG A 314 21.25 -21.70 22.98
C ARG A 314 21.73 -21.58 24.43
N SER A 315 21.26 -20.55 25.15
CA SER A 315 21.63 -20.28 26.54
C SER A 315 20.68 -20.96 27.53
N LEU A 316 19.55 -21.47 27.07
CA LEU A 316 18.58 -22.18 27.91
C LEU A 316 18.93 -23.67 28.01
N GLN A 317 18.65 -24.25 29.17
CA GLN A 317 18.63 -25.69 29.35
C GLN A 317 17.28 -26.20 28.86
N LEU A 318 17.29 -27.09 27.87
CA LEU A 318 16.07 -27.67 27.30
C LEU A 318 15.84 -29.06 27.88
N ASP A 319 14.58 -29.40 28.16
CA ASP A 319 14.20 -30.74 28.58
C ASP A 319 14.60 -31.78 27.51
N PRO A 320 15.35 -32.84 27.86
CA PRO A 320 15.77 -33.86 26.90
C PRO A 320 14.61 -34.68 26.31
N GLY A 321 13.44 -34.73 26.95
CA GLY A 321 12.24 -35.39 26.46
C GLY A 321 11.52 -34.58 25.39
N ALA A 322 11.34 -33.28 25.62
CA ALA A 322 10.74 -32.33 24.68
C ALA A 322 11.68 -32.01 23.51
N PHE A 323 12.98 -31.88 23.78
CA PHE A 323 14.01 -31.53 22.80
C PHE A 323 15.12 -32.60 22.72
N PRO A 324 14.84 -33.81 22.21
CA PRO A 324 15.81 -34.91 22.16
C PRO A 324 17.04 -34.62 21.27
N ASN A 325 16.95 -33.59 20.43
CA ASN A 325 18.00 -33.11 19.55
C ASN A 325 18.49 -31.69 19.91
N ALA A 326 18.30 -31.23 21.16
CA ALA A 326 18.67 -29.89 21.65
C ALA A 326 20.04 -29.40 21.15
N GLY A 327 21.10 -30.22 21.31
CA GLY A 327 22.47 -29.84 20.89
C GLY A 327 22.64 -29.61 19.37
N PHE A 328 21.72 -30.13 18.54
CA PHE A 328 21.68 -29.87 17.11
C PHE A 328 20.88 -28.60 16.81
N ILE A 329 19.68 -28.44 17.38
CA ILE A 329 18.79 -27.31 17.08
C ILE A 329 19.25 -26.00 17.74
N GLN A 330 19.92 -26.03 18.89
CA GLN A 330 20.48 -24.86 19.57
C GLN A 330 21.80 -24.34 18.94
N GLY A 331 22.18 -24.82 17.76
CA GLY A 331 23.33 -24.29 17.01
C GLY A 331 23.08 -22.85 16.52
N ASN A 332 24.16 -22.07 16.35
CA ASN A 332 24.04 -20.68 15.92
C ASN A 332 23.41 -20.53 14.53
N ALA A 333 23.71 -21.42 13.58
CA ALA A 333 23.11 -21.41 12.24
C ALA A 333 21.69 -22.00 12.21
N ARG A 334 20.97 -21.93 13.34
CA ARG A 334 19.63 -22.48 13.60
C ARG A 334 18.96 -21.63 14.67
N MET A 335 17.92 -22.13 15.31
CA MET A 335 17.21 -21.41 16.39
C MET A 335 18.06 -21.06 17.61
N GLY A 336 19.32 -21.52 17.75
CA GLY A 336 20.17 -21.17 18.89
C GLY A 336 20.35 -19.68 19.12
N ARG A 337 20.22 -18.87 18.06
CA ARG A 337 20.25 -17.41 18.16
C ARG A 337 18.88 -16.79 18.41
N LEU A 338 17.77 -17.44 18.13
CA LEU A 338 16.44 -16.86 18.36
C LEU A 338 16.29 -16.39 19.82
N PHE A 339 15.82 -15.16 20.01
CA PHE A 339 15.40 -14.70 21.33
C PHE A 339 14.07 -15.33 21.72
N VAL A 340 14.03 -15.88 22.92
CA VAL A 340 12.89 -16.58 23.49
C VAL A 340 12.67 -16.14 24.93
N SER A 341 11.44 -16.23 25.40
CA SER A 341 11.08 -15.91 26.78
C SER A 341 11.80 -16.80 27.79
N THR A 342 12.14 -16.21 28.94
CA THR A 342 12.79 -16.89 30.07
C THR A 342 11.83 -17.18 31.22
N ILE A 343 10.59 -16.71 31.12
CA ILE A 343 9.55 -16.89 32.14
C ILE A 343 8.43 -17.83 31.67
N ASP A 344 8.45 -18.19 30.40
CA ASP A 344 7.49 -19.10 29.77
C ASP A 344 8.20 -20.40 29.37
N GLY A 345 7.52 -21.54 29.47
CA GLY A 345 7.99 -22.81 28.90
C GLY A 345 8.67 -23.81 29.82
N ASP A 346 8.87 -23.48 31.10
CA ASP A 346 9.13 -24.45 32.18
C ASP A 346 7.76 -24.90 32.75
N VAL A 347 7.20 -25.97 32.19
CA VAL A 347 5.80 -26.39 32.44
C VAL A 347 5.70 -27.20 33.73
N ASP A 348 6.74 -27.96 34.08
CA ASP A 348 6.74 -28.81 35.27
C ASP A 348 7.50 -28.21 36.48
N GLY A 349 8.21 -27.11 36.29
CA GLY A 349 8.86 -26.32 37.32
C GLY A 349 10.19 -26.89 37.80
N ASP A 350 10.83 -27.75 37.01
CA ASP A 350 12.11 -28.38 37.35
C ASP A 350 13.34 -27.54 36.96
N GLY A 351 13.12 -26.46 36.20
CA GLY A 351 14.12 -25.45 35.82
C GLY A 351 14.77 -25.68 34.46
N ASP A 352 14.37 -26.70 33.70
CA ASP A 352 14.58 -26.74 32.26
C ASP A 352 13.32 -26.38 31.46
N PHE A 353 13.48 -26.14 30.15
CA PHE A 353 12.41 -25.66 29.30
C PHE A 353 11.83 -26.80 28.46
N ASP A 354 10.55 -27.09 28.67
CA ASP A 354 9.71 -28.02 27.89
C ASP A 354 9.22 -27.42 26.58
N SER A 355 9.16 -26.09 26.50
CA SER A 355 8.67 -25.34 25.35
C SER A 355 9.42 -24.02 25.22
N LEU A 356 9.52 -23.52 23.99
CA LEU A 356 10.18 -22.25 23.71
C LEU A 356 9.16 -21.28 23.11
N TYR A 357 9.18 -20.04 23.59
CA TYR A 357 8.26 -18.99 23.15
C TYR A 357 9.03 -17.81 22.55
N SER A 358 8.85 -17.53 21.26
CA SER A 358 9.38 -16.33 20.61
C SER A 358 8.39 -15.19 20.68
N TYR A 359 8.91 -13.96 20.65
CA TYR A 359 8.12 -12.74 20.64
C TYR A 359 7.62 -12.43 19.23
N GLY A 360 6.33 -12.11 19.15
CA GLY A 360 5.64 -11.92 17.88
C GLY A 360 5.49 -13.21 17.07
N THR A 361 4.59 -13.17 16.09
CA THR A 361 4.43 -14.27 15.12
C THR A 361 4.82 -13.86 13.71
N ARG A 362 5.30 -12.63 13.52
CA ARG A 362 5.81 -12.10 12.24
C ARG A 362 4.78 -12.15 11.12
N SER A 363 3.53 -11.91 11.48
CA SER A 363 2.35 -12.11 10.65
C SER A 363 1.27 -11.10 11.01
N PHE A 364 0.12 -11.19 10.35
CA PHE A 364 -1.12 -10.64 10.89
C PHE A 364 -2.12 -11.78 11.14
N SER A 365 -3.06 -11.53 12.04
CA SER A 365 -4.13 -12.47 12.36
C SER A 365 -5.49 -11.79 12.37
N ILE A 366 -6.54 -12.60 12.27
CA ILE A 366 -7.91 -12.17 12.47
C ILE A 366 -8.57 -13.06 13.51
N PHE A 367 -9.16 -12.43 14.52
CA PHE A 367 -9.93 -13.08 15.58
C PHE A 367 -11.41 -12.73 15.45
N ASN A 368 -12.30 -13.72 15.54
CA ASN A 368 -13.73 -13.50 15.72
C ASN A 368 -14.00 -13.18 17.19
N MET A 369 -14.38 -11.94 17.46
CA MET A 369 -14.61 -11.43 18.80
C MET A 369 -16.01 -11.80 19.30
N SER A 370 -16.98 -11.94 18.39
CA SER A 370 -18.33 -12.45 18.71
C SER A 370 -18.32 -13.92 19.15
N ALA A 371 -17.29 -14.68 18.76
CA ALA A 371 -17.08 -16.08 19.12
C ALA A 371 -16.05 -16.30 20.26
N GLY A 372 -15.78 -15.28 21.08
CA GLY A 372 -14.91 -15.40 22.26
C GLY A 372 -13.41 -15.39 21.96
N THR A 373 -12.98 -14.44 21.12
CA THR A 373 -11.58 -14.25 20.66
C THR A 373 -11.05 -15.50 19.94
N GLN A 374 -11.83 -16.03 18.99
CA GLN A 374 -11.44 -17.20 18.22
C GLN A 374 -10.54 -16.79 17.05
N LEU A 375 -9.32 -17.33 16.97
CA LEU A 375 -8.48 -17.17 15.76
C LEU A 375 -9.19 -17.81 14.55
N VAL A 376 -9.48 -17.02 13.51
CA VAL A 376 -10.11 -17.50 12.27
C VAL A 376 -9.18 -17.46 11.07
N TYR A 377 -8.15 -16.62 11.12
CA TYR A 377 -7.15 -16.51 10.07
C TYR A 377 -5.80 -16.06 10.64
N ASP A 378 -4.73 -16.55 10.04
CA ASP A 378 -3.37 -16.09 10.27
C ASP A 378 -2.60 -16.21 8.95
N SER A 379 -1.76 -15.22 8.63
CA SER A 379 -1.00 -15.21 7.37
C SER A 379 0.17 -16.20 7.35
N GLY A 380 0.36 -17.00 8.40
CA GLY A 380 1.43 -17.98 8.52
C GLY A 380 2.80 -17.35 8.32
N ASP A 381 3.57 -17.92 7.40
CA ASP A 381 4.90 -17.47 6.97
C ASP A 381 4.89 -16.63 5.69
N GLN A 382 3.71 -16.17 5.24
CA GLN A 382 3.58 -15.44 3.98
C GLN A 382 4.42 -14.17 3.96
N PHE A 383 4.51 -13.42 5.07
CA PHE A 383 5.28 -12.19 5.11
C PHE A 383 6.77 -12.47 4.84
N ALA A 384 7.33 -13.46 5.54
CA ALA A 384 8.72 -13.88 5.32
C ALA A 384 8.93 -14.40 3.89
N THR A 385 8.01 -15.21 3.37
CA THR A 385 8.12 -15.77 2.01
C THR A 385 8.07 -14.66 0.96
N VAL A 386 7.15 -13.70 1.10
CA VAL A 386 6.97 -12.59 0.16
C VAL A 386 8.16 -11.63 0.19
N THR A 387 8.65 -11.26 1.38
CA THR A 387 9.78 -10.33 1.49
C THR A 387 11.08 -10.98 1.02
N ALA A 388 11.29 -12.27 1.29
CA ALA A 388 12.44 -13.02 0.76
C ALA A 388 12.40 -13.12 -0.77
N GLN A 389 11.22 -13.27 -1.37
CA GLN A 389 11.07 -13.29 -2.84
C GLN A 389 11.31 -11.90 -3.45
N ALA A 390 10.77 -10.85 -2.83
CA ALA A 390 10.89 -9.49 -3.34
C ALA A 390 12.29 -8.91 -3.14
N GLN A 391 12.94 -9.23 -2.02
CA GLN A 391 14.19 -8.60 -1.56
C GLN A 391 15.14 -9.64 -0.94
N PRO A 392 15.60 -10.65 -1.70
CA PRO A 392 16.36 -11.79 -1.16
C PRO A 392 17.72 -11.45 -0.53
N PHE A 393 18.30 -10.30 -0.87
CA PHE A 393 19.58 -9.82 -0.34
C PHE A 393 19.42 -8.69 0.70
N ASN A 394 18.19 -8.42 1.10
CA ASN A 394 17.86 -7.45 2.14
C ASN A 394 16.75 -8.00 3.04
N PHE A 395 16.66 -9.32 3.16
CA PHE A 395 15.61 -10.00 3.89
C PHE A 395 15.78 -9.79 5.40
N ASN A 396 14.70 -9.55 6.14
CA ASN A 396 14.72 -9.23 7.56
C ASN A 396 15.77 -8.16 7.91
N SER A 397 15.89 -7.13 7.07
CA SER A 397 16.79 -6.00 7.31
C SER A 397 16.29 -5.10 8.42
N ASN A 398 17.22 -4.51 9.17
CA ASN A 398 16.95 -3.43 10.11
C ASN A 398 16.58 -2.13 9.38
N SER A 399 15.79 -1.26 10.00
CA SER A 399 15.37 0.05 9.49
C SER A 399 16.47 1.12 9.56
N THR A 400 17.49 0.91 10.41
CA THR A 400 18.59 1.84 10.68
C THR A 400 19.85 1.58 9.83
N SER A 401 19.88 0.49 9.06
CA SER A 401 21.00 0.17 8.17
C SER A 401 20.53 -0.58 6.92
N ASN A 402 21.05 -0.20 5.75
CA ASN A 402 20.84 -0.96 4.51
C ASN A 402 21.82 -2.14 4.36
N ASN A 403 22.88 -2.20 5.18
CA ASN A 403 23.81 -3.33 5.23
C ASN A 403 23.45 -4.24 6.41
N SER A 404 22.19 -4.69 6.44
CA SER A 404 21.62 -5.40 7.59
C SER A 404 20.79 -6.62 7.19
N ASP A 405 21.05 -7.14 5.99
CA ASP A 405 20.49 -8.40 5.51
C ASP A 405 20.57 -9.47 6.60
N ASP A 406 19.44 -10.13 6.86
CA ASP A 406 19.22 -11.20 7.81
C ASP A 406 19.34 -10.84 9.31
N THR A 407 19.70 -9.60 9.65
CA THR A 407 19.99 -9.21 11.04
C THR A 407 18.79 -9.19 11.98
N ARG A 408 17.55 -9.27 11.47
CA ARG A 408 16.34 -9.40 12.29
C ARG A 408 15.79 -10.83 12.37
N SER A 409 16.37 -11.80 11.66
CA SER A 409 15.91 -13.20 11.68
C SER A 409 16.03 -13.85 13.07
N ASP A 410 17.07 -13.54 13.84
CA ASP A 410 17.21 -14.01 15.22
C ASP A 410 16.33 -13.25 16.25
N ASN A 411 15.58 -12.23 15.79
CA ASN A 411 14.71 -11.35 16.57
C ASN A 411 13.23 -11.55 16.17
N LYS A 412 12.54 -10.49 15.75
CA LYS A 412 11.11 -10.46 15.39
C LYS A 412 10.89 -10.43 13.85
N GLY A 413 11.96 -10.60 13.06
CA GLY A 413 11.90 -10.69 11.60
C GLY A 413 11.49 -9.40 10.92
N CYS A 414 10.36 -9.43 10.20
CA CYS A 414 9.89 -8.28 9.43
C CYS A 414 9.16 -7.20 10.25
N GLU A 415 8.69 -7.55 11.47
CA GLU A 415 8.00 -6.67 12.44
C GLU A 415 6.77 -5.95 11.86
N PRO A 416 5.62 -6.64 11.77
CA PRO A 416 4.33 -6.02 11.41
C PRO A 416 3.85 -5.09 12.53
N GLU A 417 3.81 -3.80 12.26
CA GLU A 417 3.63 -2.75 13.27
C GLU A 417 2.28 -2.05 13.12
N ALA A 418 2.08 -1.42 11.96
CA ALA A 418 0.88 -0.67 11.67
C ALA A 418 -0.19 -1.52 10.96
N ALA A 419 -1.46 -1.30 11.28
CA ALA A 419 -2.59 -1.88 10.56
C ALA A 419 -3.72 -0.88 10.37
N THR A 420 -4.30 -0.88 9.17
CA THR A 420 -5.58 -0.23 8.87
C THR A 420 -6.38 -1.09 7.90
N ILE A 421 -7.68 -0.83 7.80
CA ILE A 421 -8.53 -1.43 6.77
C ILE A 421 -9.24 -0.34 5.98
N ALA A 422 -9.62 -0.68 4.74
CA ALA A 422 -10.46 0.15 3.90
C ALA A 422 -11.56 -0.69 3.26
N LYS A 423 -12.77 -0.15 3.20
CA LYS A 423 -13.81 -0.73 2.34
C LYS A 423 -13.73 -0.10 0.97
N ILE A 424 -13.29 -0.87 -0.01
CA ILE A 424 -13.13 -0.40 -1.39
C ILE A 424 -14.08 -1.18 -2.30
N GLY A 425 -15.18 -0.53 -2.68
CA GLY A 425 -16.31 -1.19 -3.31
C GLY A 425 -16.93 -2.22 -2.34
N ASP A 426 -17.05 -3.47 -2.79
CA ASP A 426 -17.55 -4.58 -1.98
C ASP A 426 -16.46 -5.32 -1.20
N ARG A 427 -15.20 -4.92 -1.35
CA ARG A 427 -14.05 -5.59 -0.72
C ARG A 427 -13.60 -4.86 0.53
N ILE A 428 -13.18 -5.60 1.54
CA ILE A 428 -12.46 -5.08 2.71
C ILE A 428 -10.99 -5.40 2.52
N ILE A 429 -10.16 -4.36 2.42
CA ILE A 429 -8.73 -4.48 2.17
C ILE A 429 -7.98 -4.10 3.44
N ALA A 430 -7.11 -4.99 3.92
CA ALA A 430 -6.20 -4.72 5.01
C ALA A 430 -4.85 -4.23 4.48
N PHE A 431 -4.30 -3.21 5.14
CA PHE A 431 -2.96 -2.67 4.90
C PHE A 431 -2.16 -2.86 6.18
N ILE A 432 -1.05 -3.58 6.09
CA ILE A 432 -0.18 -3.90 7.24
C ILE A 432 1.23 -3.36 6.96
N GLY A 433 1.68 -2.41 7.76
CA GLY A 433 3.01 -1.81 7.67
C GLY A 433 4.06 -2.66 8.36
N LEU A 434 5.28 -2.66 7.82
CA LEU A 434 6.42 -3.36 8.40
C LEU A 434 7.45 -2.34 8.92
N GLU A 435 7.74 -2.40 10.21
CA GLU A 435 8.69 -1.49 10.86
C GLU A 435 10.14 -1.81 10.42
N ARG A 436 10.53 -3.09 10.38
CA ARG A 436 11.91 -3.45 10.00
C ARG A 436 12.14 -3.58 8.51
N GLN A 437 11.60 -4.64 7.91
CA GLN A 437 11.78 -4.90 6.48
C GLN A 437 11.41 -3.66 5.64
N GLY A 438 10.44 -2.88 6.14
CA GLY A 438 9.83 -1.77 5.42
C GLY A 438 8.76 -2.27 4.46
N GLY A 439 7.92 -1.33 4.02
CA GLY A 439 6.84 -1.61 3.08
C GLY A 439 5.52 -1.99 3.75
N ILE A 440 4.55 -2.30 2.89
CA ILE A 440 3.14 -2.47 3.24
C ILE A 440 2.64 -3.74 2.56
N MET A 441 2.06 -4.63 3.35
CA MET A 441 1.39 -5.84 2.92
C MET A 441 -0.10 -5.56 2.71
N LEU A 442 -0.67 -6.04 1.61
CA LEU A 442 -2.08 -5.88 1.27
C LEU A 442 -2.77 -7.23 1.22
N TYR A 443 -3.91 -7.34 1.90
CA TYR A 443 -4.75 -8.54 1.93
C TYR A 443 -6.22 -8.18 1.68
N ASP A 444 -6.93 -9.06 0.99
CA ASP A 444 -8.39 -9.06 1.02
C ASP A 444 -8.84 -9.83 2.26
N VAL A 445 -9.64 -9.17 3.10
CA VAL A 445 -10.20 -9.71 4.35
C VAL A 445 -11.74 -9.65 4.36
N THR A 446 -12.36 -9.54 3.18
CA THR A 446 -13.82 -9.47 3.02
C THR A 446 -14.53 -10.69 3.59
N ASP A 447 -13.92 -11.86 3.43
CA ASP A 447 -14.32 -13.12 4.07
C ASP A 447 -13.20 -13.53 5.03
N PRO A 448 -13.25 -13.14 6.33
CA PRO A 448 -12.09 -13.20 7.21
C PRO A 448 -11.40 -14.57 7.29
N PRO A 449 -12.11 -15.71 7.44
CA PRO A 449 -11.49 -17.04 7.42
C PRO A 449 -10.81 -17.42 6.10
N ASN A 450 -11.21 -16.81 4.98
CA ASN A 450 -10.68 -17.07 3.64
C ASN A 450 -9.87 -15.87 3.09
N SER A 451 -9.27 -15.08 3.98
CA SER A 451 -8.43 -13.94 3.61
C SER A 451 -7.26 -14.36 2.72
N PHE A 452 -6.85 -13.50 1.79
CA PHE A 452 -5.77 -13.83 0.84
C PHE A 452 -4.91 -12.63 0.48
N PHE A 453 -3.64 -12.92 0.17
CA PHE A 453 -2.63 -11.94 -0.17
C PHE A 453 -2.93 -11.29 -1.53
N LEU A 454 -2.74 -9.98 -1.61
CA LEU A 454 -2.91 -9.20 -2.84
C LEU A 454 -1.56 -8.72 -3.39
N SER A 455 -0.82 -7.98 -2.57
CA SER A 455 0.45 -7.39 -2.99
C SER A 455 1.30 -6.97 -1.80
N TYR A 456 2.60 -6.80 -2.06
CA TYR A 456 3.55 -6.19 -1.15
C TYR A 456 4.20 -5.04 -1.89
N PHE A 457 4.22 -3.87 -1.25
CA PHE A 457 4.79 -2.66 -1.81
C PHE A 457 5.84 -2.10 -0.86
N SER A 458 6.98 -1.66 -1.39
CA SER A 458 8.04 -1.03 -0.58
C SER A 458 8.55 0.21 -1.31
N ASN A 459 8.47 1.36 -0.64
CA ASN A 459 9.10 2.60 -1.09
C ASN A 459 10.55 2.72 -0.63
N ARG A 460 11.10 1.69 0.03
CA ARG A 460 12.47 1.67 0.55
C ARG A 460 13.47 1.38 -0.57
N ASN A 461 14.51 2.20 -0.66
CA ASN A 461 15.64 2.00 -1.57
C ASN A 461 16.91 1.59 -0.80
N PHE A 462 17.20 0.28 -0.82
CA PHE A 462 18.38 -0.29 -0.16
C PHE A 462 19.73 0.16 -0.75
N ASN A 463 19.74 0.73 -1.96
CA ASN A 463 20.99 1.19 -2.61
C ASN A 463 21.29 2.67 -2.36
N ALA A 464 20.37 3.41 -1.73
CA ALA A 464 20.58 4.81 -1.37
C ALA A 464 21.27 4.95 -0.01
N ASN A 465 21.83 6.13 0.25
CA ASN A 465 22.25 6.49 1.59
C ASN A 465 21.00 6.53 2.49
N ILE A 466 21.00 5.72 3.54
CA ILE A 466 19.83 5.51 4.40
C ILE A 466 19.38 6.79 5.12
N GLU A 467 20.31 7.70 5.42
CA GLU A 467 20.02 8.99 6.06
C GLU A 467 19.48 10.04 5.07
N SER A 468 19.45 9.72 3.77
CA SER A 468 19.01 10.67 2.74
C SER A 468 17.56 10.41 2.32
N PRO A 469 16.82 11.43 1.85
CA PRO A 469 15.47 11.23 1.32
C PRO A 469 15.37 10.20 0.18
N ALA A 470 16.49 9.91 -0.52
CA ALA A 470 16.53 8.90 -1.57
C ALA A 470 16.41 7.46 -1.04
N ALA A 471 16.55 7.23 0.27
CA ALA A 471 16.27 5.95 0.91
C ALA A 471 14.78 5.59 0.92
N GLY A 472 13.91 6.57 0.72
CA GLY A 472 12.47 6.39 0.83
C GLY A 472 12.03 6.17 2.27
N ASP A 473 11.01 5.32 2.43
CA ASP A 473 10.34 5.13 3.71
C ASP A 473 10.94 3.97 4.52
N LEU A 474 11.25 4.26 5.79
CA LEU A 474 11.85 3.33 6.76
C LEU A 474 11.01 3.33 8.05
N ALA A 475 10.71 2.14 8.56
CA ALA A 475 9.89 1.95 9.75
C ALA A 475 8.48 2.54 9.64
N VAL A 476 7.63 1.87 8.83
CA VAL A 476 6.21 2.23 8.72
C VAL A 476 5.54 1.94 10.05
N GLU A 477 5.18 3.02 10.75
CA GLU A 477 4.71 3.00 12.13
C GLU A 477 3.21 3.24 12.24
N SER A 478 2.67 4.05 11.32
CA SER A 478 1.24 4.31 11.26
C SER A 478 0.77 4.37 9.82
N ILE A 479 -0.47 3.92 9.61
CA ILE A 479 -1.13 3.93 8.31
C ILE A 479 -2.55 4.46 8.50
N VAL A 480 -2.90 5.48 7.72
CA VAL A 480 -4.27 6.02 7.64
C VAL A 480 -4.78 5.86 6.22
N TYR A 481 -5.94 5.25 6.07
CA TYR A 481 -6.69 5.29 4.82
C TYR A 481 -7.49 6.60 4.74
N VAL A 482 -7.44 7.23 3.57
CA VAL A 482 -8.20 8.45 3.26
C VAL A 482 -9.14 8.15 2.10
N GLU A 483 -10.43 8.20 2.40
CA GLU A 483 -11.51 7.96 1.43
C GLU A 483 -11.45 8.97 0.27
N PRO A 484 -11.90 8.60 -0.94
CA PRO A 484 -12.01 9.51 -2.07
C PRO A 484 -12.77 10.81 -1.75
N THR A 485 -13.82 10.73 -0.92
CA THR A 485 -14.64 11.88 -0.51
C THR A 485 -13.94 12.83 0.47
N ASP A 486 -12.88 12.35 1.10
CA ASP A 486 -12.22 13.03 2.20
C ASP A 486 -10.99 13.83 1.74
N ASN A 487 -10.67 13.82 0.44
CA ASN A 487 -9.53 14.54 -0.11
C ASN A 487 -9.83 15.23 -1.44
N GLY A 488 -9.00 16.21 -1.80
CA GLY A 488 -9.19 17.04 -2.99
C GLY A 488 -8.94 16.35 -4.33
N LEU A 489 -8.37 15.13 -4.36
CA LEU A 489 -8.14 14.39 -5.60
C LEU A 489 -9.34 13.53 -6.01
N GLY A 490 -10.24 13.21 -5.09
CA GLY A 490 -11.30 12.24 -5.35
C GLY A 490 -10.78 10.81 -5.55
N LEU A 491 -9.60 10.49 -5.00
CA LEU A 491 -8.95 9.18 -5.12
C LEU A 491 -8.77 8.52 -3.76
N PRO A 492 -8.77 7.19 -3.66
CA PRO A 492 -8.46 6.49 -2.42
C PRO A 492 -6.95 6.62 -2.13
N LEU A 493 -6.60 7.09 -0.93
CA LEU A 493 -5.21 7.31 -0.53
C LEU A 493 -4.84 6.51 0.72
N ILE A 494 -3.55 6.23 0.86
CA ILE A 494 -2.93 5.80 2.11
C ILE A 494 -1.91 6.86 2.51
N VAL A 495 -1.89 7.23 3.78
CA VAL A 495 -0.86 8.10 4.36
C VAL A 495 -0.10 7.32 5.41
N THR A 496 1.23 7.28 5.33
CA THR A 496 2.07 6.59 6.32
C THR A 496 2.94 7.54 7.12
N GLY A 497 3.10 7.23 8.41
CA GLY A 497 4.20 7.73 9.24
C GLY A 497 5.37 6.75 9.19
N ASN A 498 6.58 7.25 9.00
CA ASN A 498 7.79 6.45 8.88
C ASN A 498 8.88 7.00 9.82
N GLU A 499 8.97 6.43 11.02
CA GLU A 499 9.60 7.06 12.19
C GLU A 499 11.12 7.19 12.13
N ILE A 500 11.78 6.23 11.47
CA ILE A 500 13.25 6.21 11.31
C ILE A 500 13.70 7.13 10.19
N SER A 501 13.01 7.13 9.05
CA SER A 501 13.32 8.00 7.92
C SER A 501 12.89 9.46 8.13
N GLY A 502 12.04 9.75 9.10
CA GLY A 502 11.56 11.11 9.28
C GLY A 502 10.47 11.52 8.28
N THR A 503 9.86 10.56 7.57
CA THR A 503 9.04 10.84 6.37
C THR A 503 7.56 10.59 6.59
N THR A 504 6.73 11.40 5.94
CA THR A 504 5.29 11.15 5.80
C THR A 504 4.98 11.01 4.32
N THR A 505 4.46 9.87 3.88
CA THR A 505 4.22 9.60 2.46
C THR A 505 2.74 9.38 2.17
N VAL A 506 2.24 10.04 1.14
CA VAL A 506 0.91 9.84 0.55
C VAL A 506 1.05 8.90 -0.64
N TYR A 507 0.23 7.87 -0.66
CA TYR A 507 0.14 6.87 -1.72
C TYR A 507 -1.25 6.91 -2.35
N ILE A 508 -1.31 6.77 -3.67
CA ILE A 508 -2.55 6.44 -4.37
C ILE A 508 -2.76 4.93 -4.28
N VAL A 509 -3.97 4.52 -3.92
CA VAL A 509 -4.41 3.12 -3.99
C VAL A 509 -5.04 2.88 -5.35
N SER A 510 -4.32 2.25 -6.26
CA SER A 510 -4.83 1.93 -7.59
C SER A 510 -5.48 0.56 -7.58
N LEU A 511 -6.79 0.53 -7.85
CA LEU A 511 -7.51 -0.72 -8.04
C LEU A 511 -7.24 -1.28 -9.43
N PRO A 512 -7.15 -2.62 -9.56
CA PRO A 512 -7.16 -3.25 -10.86
C PRO A 512 -8.47 -2.88 -11.52
N GLN A 513 -8.40 -2.13 -12.63
CA GLN A 513 -9.58 -1.91 -13.45
C GLN A 513 -10.01 -3.26 -14.01
N PRO A 514 -11.33 -3.56 -14.07
CA PRO A 514 -11.77 -4.69 -14.86
C PRO A 514 -11.18 -4.55 -16.27
N PRO A 515 -10.67 -5.63 -16.87
CA PRO A 515 -10.19 -5.57 -18.25
C PRO A 515 -11.29 -4.95 -19.12
N VAL A 516 -10.92 -3.98 -19.96
CA VAL A 516 -11.87 -3.36 -20.87
C VAL A 516 -12.37 -4.46 -21.82
N ASP A 517 -13.69 -4.55 -21.94
CA ASP A 517 -14.42 -5.47 -22.83
C ASP A 517 -15.51 -4.62 -23.49
N CYS A 518 -15.12 -3.92 -24.54
CA CYS A 518 -15.97 -2.92 -25.18
C CYS A 518 -17.11 -3.57 -25.99
N ASN A 519 -16.87 -4.76 -26.54
CA ASN A 519 -17.87 -5.52 -27.31
C ASN A 519 -18.75 -6.43 -26.43
N ASN A 520 -18.49 -6.48 -25.11
CA ASN A 520 -19.20 -7.25 -24.08
C ASN A 520 -19.28 -8.75 -24.37
N ASN A 521 -18.26 -9.31 -25.02
CA ASN A 521 -18.22 -10.73 -25.38
C ASN A 521 -17.64 -11.62 -24.24
N SER A 522 -17.29 -11.01 -23.09
CA SER A 522 -16.64 -11.63 -21.93
C SER A 522 -15.19 -12.05 -22.16
N ILE A 523 -14.55 -11.51 -23.18
CA ILE A 523 -13.12 -11.61 -23.48
C ILE A 523 -12.57 -10.19 -23.43
N PRO A 524 -11.51 -9.92 -22.66
CA PRO A 524 -10.89 -8.59 -22.65
C PRO A 524 -10.41 -8.16 -24.04
N ASP A 525 -10.51 -6.87 -24.36
CA ASP A 525 -10.08 -6.28 -25.63
C ASP A 525 -8.64 -6.71 -26.00
N SER A 526 -7.73 -6.69 -25.02
CA SER A 526 -6.34 -7.13 -25.22
C SER A 526 -6.22 -8.61 -25.61
N GLU A 527 -7.08 -9.46 -25.04
CA GLU A 527 -7.12 -10.89 -25.37
C GLU A 527 -7.74 -11.07 -26.76
N ASP A 528 -8.78 -10.32 -27.09
CA ASP A 528 -9.39 -10.30 -28.42
C ASP A 528 -8.38 -9.93 -29.52
N LEU A 529 -7.57 -8.89 -29.30
CA LEU A 529 -6.52 -8.49 -30.23
C LEU A 529 -5.39 -9.52 -30.32
N SER A 530 -4.90 -10.02 -29.17
CA SER A 530 -3.79 -10.99 -29.16
C SER A 530 -4.16 -12.37 -29.74
N SER A 531 -5.42 -12.75 -29.63
CA SER A 531 -5.96 -14.01 -30.17
C SER A 531 -6.44 -13.88 -31.62
N GLY A 532 -6.54 -12.66 -32.14
CA GLY A 532 -7.06 -12.35 -33.46
C GLY A 532 -8.58 -12.53 -33.58
N ASN A 533 -9.30 -12.47 -32.46
CA ASN A 533 -10.76 -12.42 -32.46
C ASN A 533 -11.29 -11.05 -32.91
N SER A 534 -10.52 -10.00 -32.68
CA SER A 534 -10.81 -8.64 -33.12
C SER A 534 -9.65 -8.07 -33.93
N THR A 535 -9.97 -7.09 -34.79
CA THR A 535 -8.98 -6.38 -35.62
C THR A 535 -8.61 -5.07 -34.93
N ASP A 536 -7.36 -4.66 -35.09
CA ASP A 536 -6.84 -3.34 -34.69
C ASP A 536 -5.98 -2.86 -35.85
N CYS A 537 -6.62 -2.16 -36.79
CA CYS A 537 -5.98 -1.78 -38.04
C CYS A 537 -4.91 -0.70 -37.83
N ASN A 538 -5.11 0.19 -36.85
CA ASN A 538 -4.35 1.41 -36.61
C ASN A 538 -3.32 1.21 -35.48
N SER A 539 -3.34 0.03 -34.85
CA SER A 539 -2.47 -0.39 -33.75
C SER A 539 -2.55 0.50 -32.52
N ASP A 540 -3.73 1.08 -32.24
CA ASP A 540 -3.97 1.92 -31.07
C ASP A 540 -4.29 1.11 -29.79
N GLY A 541 -4.46 -0.21 -29.92
CA GLY A 541 -4.75 -1.13 -28.83
C GLY A 541 -6.23 -1.22 -28.46
N ILE A 542 -7.13 -0.66 -29.27
CA ILE A 542 -8.58 -0.75 -29.14
C ILE A 542 -9.14 -1.55 -30.33
N PRO A 543 -9.98 -2.57 -30.11
CA PRO A 543 -10.68 -3.25 -31.21
C PRO A 543 -11.44 -2.30 -32.13
N ASP A 544 -11.31 -2.50 -33.44
CA ASP A 544 -11.95 -1.70 -34.49
C ASP A 544 -13.48 -1.61 -34.27
N GLU A 545 -14.14 -2.70 -33.87
CA GLU A 545 -15.58 -2.68 -33.60
C GLU A 545 -16.02 -1.75 -32.44
N CYS A 546 -15.07 -1.30 -31.63
CA CYS A 546 -15.29 -0.45 -30.48
C CYS A 546 -15.07 1.04 -30.76
N THR A 547 -14.57 1.39 -31.94
CA THR A 547 -14.35 2.77 -32.37
C THR A 547 -15.40 3.27 -33.38
N LEU A 548 -16.28 2.40 -33.89
CA LEU A 548 -17.25 2.70 -34.96
C LEU A 548 -18.20 3.88 -34.72
N THR A 549 -18.45 4.28 -33.46
CA THR A 549 -19.42 5.36 -33.19
C THR A 549 -18.82 6.71 -33.55
N GLY A 550 -19.23 7.24 -34.71
CA GLY A 550 -18.71 8.51 -35.25
C GLY A 550 -17.38 8.38 -35.99
N ASN A 551 -16.98 7.15 -36.32
CA ASN A 551 -15.76 6.78 -37.04
C ASN A 551 -16.07 5.63 -38.02
N ASP A 552 -17.25 5.63 -38.65
CA ASP A 552 -17.72 4.65 -39.63
C ASP A 552 -18.76 5.33 -40.52
N CYS A 553 -18.28 6.27 -41.34
CA CYS A 553 -19.11 7.18 -42.12
C CYS A 553 -19.86 6.48 -43.27
N ASP A 554 -19.28 5.42 -43.84
CA ASP A 554 -19.90 4.59 -44.88
C ASP A 554 -20.65 3.36 -44.33
N GLN A 555 -20.61 3.13 -43.01
CA GLN A 555 -21.31 2.07 -42.28
C GLN A 555 -20.93 0.67 -42.72
N ASN A 556 -19.66 0.47 -43.10
CA ASN A 556 -19.14 -0.81 -43.56
C ASN A 556 -18.55 -1.67 -42.42
N LEU A 557 -18.58 -1.18 -41.18
CA LEU A 557 -18.00 -1.80 -39.97
C LEU A 557 -16.47 -1.84 -39.95
N GLN A 558 -15.81 -1.01 -40.74
CA GLN A 558 -14.38 -0.75 -40.72
C GLN A 558 -14.19 0.72 -40.34
N PRO A 559 -13.46 1.03 -39.25
CA PRO A 559 -13.29 2.41 -38.82
C PRO A 559 -12.72 3.31 -39.92
N ASP A 560 -13.12 4.58 -39.95
CA ASP A 560 -12.68 5.55 -40.96
C ASP A 560 -11.14 5.68 -40.99
N ASP A 561 -10.50 5.66 -39.81
CA ASP A 561 -9.03 5.63 -39.66
C ASP A 561 -8.35 4.39 -40.27
N CYS A 562 -9.12 3.34 -40.59
CA CYS A 562 -8.68 2.11 -41.23
C CYS A 562 -8.88 2.11 -42.74
N GLN A 563 -9.51 3.15 -43.29
CA GLN A 563 -9.84 3.24 -44.71
C GLN A 563 -8.78 4.06 -45.44
N PRO A 564 -8.61 3.87 -46.77
CA PRO A 564 -7.74 4.72 -47.57
C PRO A 564 -8.20 6.18 -47.47
N ASP A 565 -7.22 7.06 -47.38
CA ASP A 565 -7.34 8.52 -47.47
C ASP A 565 -6.25 8.94 -48.48
N PHE A 566 -6.67 9.17 -49.72
CA PHE A 566 -5.75 9.31 -50.84
C PHE A 566 -5.07 10.69 -50.86
N ASP A 567 -5.78 11.76 -50.54
CA ASP A 567 -5.25 13.12 -50.51
C ASP A 567 -4.71 13.55 -49.12
N ASN A 568 -5.00 12.77 -48.06
CA ASN A 568 -4.62 12.99 -46.67
C ASN A 568 -5.26 14.24 -46.03
N ASP A 569 -6.48 14.59 -46.41
CA ASP A 569 -7.23 15.71 -45.84
C ASP A 569 -7.93 15.37 -44.50
N GLY A 570 -7.97 14.08 -44.15
CA GLY A 570 -8.59 13.54 -42.94
C GLY A 570 -10.00 12.98 -43.13
N PHE A 571 -10.51 12.92 -44.36
CA PHE A 571 -11.71 12.15 -44.73
C PHE A 571 -11.28 10.91 -45.55
N PRO A 572 -11.72 9.70 -45.19
CA PRO A 572 -11.42 8.54 -46.00
C PRO A 572 -12.20 8.58 -47.30
N ASN A 573 -11.65 8.00 -48.36
CA ASN A 573 -12.21 8.00 -49.71
C ASN A 573 -13.72 7.65 -49.79
N PRO A 574 -14.25 6.65 -49.05
CA PRO A 574 -15.69 6.34 -49.10
C PRO A 574 -16.61 7.47 -48.58
N CYS A 575 -16.04 8.48 -47.93
CA CYS A 575 -16.72 9.57 -47.25
C CYS A 575 -16.21 10.95 -47.64
N ASP A 576 -15.18 10.99 -48.47
CA ASP A 576 -14.78 12.14 -49.24
C ASP A 576 -15.60 12.20 -50.54
N ASN A 577 -15.66 13.36 -51.16
CA ASN A 577 -16.36 13.59 -52.42
C ASN A 577 -15.44 14.12 -53.52
N ASP A 578 -14.14 14.21 -53.25
CA ASP A 578 -13.05 14.69 -54.11
C ASP A 578 -11.75 14.00 -53.64
N ASP A 579 -11.68 12.69 -53.87
CA ASP A 579 -10.72 11.76 -53.28
C ASP A 579 -9.22 12.12 -53.54
N ASP A 580 -8.91 12.92 -54.56
CA ASP A 580 -7.55 13.34 -54.90
C ASP A 580 -7.29 14.85 -54.81
N SER A 581 -8.28 15.61 -54.32
CA SER A 581 -8.22 17.05 -54.07
C SER A 581 -7.83 17.88 -55.28
N ASP A 582 -8.15 17.42 -56.49
CA ASP A 582 -7.92 18.18 -57.72
C ASP A 582 -9.01 19.25 -57.96
N GLY A 583 -10.13 19.18 -57.24
CA GLY A 583 -11.23 20.14 -57.32
C GLY A 583 -12.40 19.69 -58.18
N VAL A 584 -12.34 18.47 -58.75
CA VAL A 584 -13.45 17.80 -59.42
C VAL A 584 -14.03 16.74 -58.49
N ILE A 585 -15.34 16.80 -58.25
CA ILE A 585 -16.00 15.79 -57.41
C ILE A 585 -16.01 14.41 -58.09
N ASP A 586 -15.88 13.32 -57.33
CA ASP A 586 -15.68 11.96 -57.87
C ASP A 586 -16.73 11.51 -58.91
N ILE A 587 -17.97 12.03 -58.81
CA ILE A 587 -19.05 11.68 -59.74
C ILE A 587 -18.87 12.29 -61.14
N ASP A 588 -18.14 13.40 -61.21
CA ASP A 588 -17.82 14.13 -62.43
C ASP A 588 -16.37 13.89 -62.89
N ASP A 589 -15.63 13.05 -62.15
CA ASP A 589 -14.23 12.70 -62.37
C ASP A 589 -14.09 11.32 -63.05
N LEU A 590 -13.26 11.24 -64.10
CA LEU A 590 -13.00 10.01 -64.84
C LEU A 590 -12.00 9.09 -64.12
N ASN A 591 -11.16 9.63 -63.25
CA ASN A 591 -10.20 8.90 -62.43
C ASN A 591 -10.04 9.56 -61.03
N PRO A 592 -10.97 9.33 -60.09
CA PRO A 592 -11.02 9.98 -58.77
C PRO A 592 -9.82 9.74 -57.82
N LEU A 593 -8.77 9.06 -58.26
CA LEU A 593 -7.58 8.74 -57.45
C LEU A 593 -6.30 9.16 -58.17
N ASP A 594 -6.39 10.12 -59.08
CA ASP A 594 -5.30 10.61 -59.90
C ASP A 594 -5.58 12.07 -60.26
N SER A 595 -5.07 12.97 -59.43
CA SER A 595 -5.26 14.42 -59.56
C SER A 595 -4.73 15.04 -60.85
N THR A 596 -4.23 14.22 -61.77
CA THR A 596 -3.80 14.63 -63.11
C THR A 596 -4.75 14.23 -64.23
N VAL A 597 -5.87 13.56 -63.90
CA VAL A 597 -6.82 13.01 -64.87
C VAL A 597 -8.25 13.12 -64.32
N CYS A 598 -9.01 14.13 -64.73
CA CYS A 598 -10.38 14.32 -64.27
C CYS A 598 -11.40 14.32 -65.42
N ARG A 599 -11.36 15.30 -66.31
CA ARG A 599 -12.35 15.53 -67.37
C ARG A 599 -11.80 16.55 -68.37
N ASP A 600 -12.53 16.76 -69.46
CA ASP A 600 -12.21 17.75 -70.50
C ASP A 600 -13.50 18.54 -70.79
N VAL A 601 -13.69 19.67 -70.09
CA VAL A 601 -14.94 20.44 -70.10
C VAL A 601 -15.04 21.39 -71.29
N ASP A 602 -13.93 21.98 -71.72
CA ASP A 602 -13.90 22.90 -72.86
C ASP A 602 -13.65 22.19 -74.21
N ASN A 603 -13.30 20.90 -74.15
CA ASN A 603 -13.20 19.98 -75.28
C ASN A 603 -12.05 20.35 -76.24
N ASP A 604 -10.94 20.85 -75.68
CA ASP A 604 -9.70 21.16 -76.39
C ASP A 604 -8.77 19.94 -76.54
N GLY A 605 -9.08 18.86 -75.82
CA GLY A 605 -8.42 17.57 -75.85
C GLY A 605 -7.36 17.33 -74.76
N CYS A 606 -6.95 18.35 -74.02
CA CYS A 606 -6.21 18.17 -72.78
C CYS A 606 -7.14 17.84 -71.62
N ASP A 607 -6.58 17.21 -70.59
CA ASP A 607 -7.34 16.87 -69.39
C ASP A 607 -7.27 18.05 -68.44
N ASP A 608 -8.42 18.60 -68.04
CA ASP A 608 -8.58 19.81 -67.22
C ASP A 608 -7.73 19.79 -65.94
N CYS A 609 -7.39 18.60 -65.43
CA CYS A 609 -6.61 18.41 -64.21
C CYS A 609 -5.14 18.07 -64.44
N SER A 610 -4.63 18.08 -65.67
CA SER A 610 -3.22 17.79 -65.99
C SER A 610 -2.20 18.59 -65.16
N SER A 611 -2.61 19.74 -64.60
CA SER A 611 -1.79 20.59 -63.73
C SER A 611 -1.77 20.17 -62.24
N GLY A 612 -2.54 19.16 -61.86
CA GLY A 612 -2.81 18.74 -60.48
C GLY A 612 -4.09 19.33 -59.87
N PHE A 613 -4.84 20.15 -60.62
CA PHE A 613 -6.07 20.82 -60.18
C PHE A 613 -6.96 21.19 -61.39
N ASP A 614 -8.29 21.23 -61.20
CA ASP A 614 -9.31 21.60 -62.18
C ASP A 614 -9.07 22.99 -62.75
N SER A 615 -8.59 23.03 -63.99
CA SER A 615 -8.31 24.27 -64.69
C SER A 615 -8.63 24.16 -66.19
N PRO A 616 -9.91 24.21 -66.60
CA PRO A 616 -10.39 24.03 -67.99
C PRO A 616 -10.02 25.15 -68.98
N SER A 617 -8.88 25.79 -68.80
CA SER A 617 -8.34 26.85 -69.69
C SER A 617 -6.82 27.01 -69.54
N ASN A 618 -6.19 26.15 -68.73
CA ASN A 618 -4.77 26.17 -68.40
C ASN A 618 -4.34 24.79 -67.87
N ASP A 619 -4.60 23.79 -68.69
CA ASP A 619 -4.48 22.35 -68.46
C ASP A 619 -3.55 21.68 -69.49
N GLY A 620 -3.00 22.47 -70.41
CA GLY A 620 -1.95 22.03 -71.30
C GLY A 620 -1.23 23.19 -71.96
N LEU A 621 -0.33 22.88 -72.89
CA LEU A 621 0.25 23.88 -73.76
C LEU A 621 -0.69 24.04 -74.96
N ASP A 622 -0.98 25.30 -75.27
CA ASP A 622 -1.67 25.76 -76.47
C ASP A 622 -0.71 26.82 -77.07
N THR A 623 0.22 26.35 -77.89
CA THR A 623 1.40 27.11 -78.30
C THR A 623 1.04 28.24 -79.27
N ASP A 624 0.02 28.05 -80.09
CA ASP A 624 -0.48 29.02 -81.07
C ASP A 624 -1.69 29.85 -80.56
N ALA A 625 -2.29 29.44 -79.44
CA ALA A 625 -3.45 30.05 -78.79
C ALA A 625 -4.76 29.93 -79.60
N ASP A 626 -4.93 28.85 -80.37
CA ASP A 626 -6.14 28.60 -81.18
C ASP A 626 -7.30 27.94 -80.39
N GLY A 627 -6.99 27.44 -79.19
CA GLY A 627 -7.92 26.78 -78.29
C GLY A 627 -8.02 25.26 -78.47
N ILE A 628 -7.03 24.62 -79.10
CA ILE A 628 -6.75 23.19 -79.06
C ILE A 628 -5.41 23.00 -78.36
N CYS A 629 -5.32 22.03 -77.45
CA CYS A 629 -4.07 21.74 -76.77
C CYS A 629 -3.08 21.03 -77.72
N ASP A 630 -1.78 21.36 -77.67
CA ASP A 630 -0.68 20.81 -78.48
C ASP A 630 -0.71 19.25 -78.55
N LEU A 631 -1.21 18.59 -77.50
CA LEU A 631 -1.30 17.12 -77.49
C LEU A 631 -2.26 16.55 -78.55
N ASN A 632 -3.27 17.33 -78.96
CA ASN A 632 -4.28 16.98 -79.94
C ASN A 632 -4.37 17.95 -81.12
N ASP A 633 -3.53 18.99 -81.14
CA ASP A 633 -3.35 19.84 -82.30
C ASP A 633 -2.55 19.08 -83.38
N PRO A 634 -2.99 19.11 -84.65
CA PRO A 634 -2.18 18.63 -85.75
C PRO A 634 -1.07 19.60 -86.23
N ASP A 635 -1.00 20.85 -85.76
CA ASP A 635 -0.07 21.93 -86.16
C ASP A 635 0.17 22.93 -84.99
N ASP A 636 0.99 22.55 -84.01
CA ASP A 636 1.21 23.22 -82.71
C ASP A 636 1.60 24.71 -82.79
N ASP A 637 2.11 25.21 -83.92
CA ASP A 637 2.57 26.61 -84.06
C ASP A 637 1.84 27.45 -85.15
N ASP A 638 0.75 26.90 -85.71
CA ASP A 638 -0.08 27.45 -86.82
C ASP A 638 0.76 28.04 -87.97
N ASP A 639 1.91 27.44 -88.28
CA ASP A 639 2.72 27.86 -89.43
C ASP A 639 2.17 27.31 -90.77
N GLY A 640 1.22 26.36 -90.68
CA GLY A 640 0.54 25.71 -91.78
C GLY A 640 1.21 24.40 -92.22
N VAL A 641 2.10 23.83 -91.41
CA VAL A 641 2.76 22.53 -91.61
C VAL A 641 2.40 21.61 -90.43
N PRO A 642 1.72 20.48 -90.66
CA PRO A 642 1.35 19.60 -89.57
C PRO A 642 2.57 19.06 -88.80
N ASP A 643 2.50 18.89 -87.48
CA ASP A 643 3.65 18.51 -86.62
C ASP A 643 4.34 17.21 -87.06
N ALA A 644 3.54 16.27 -87.59
CA ALA A 644 4.07 15.02 -88.15
C ALA A 644 5.01 15.23 -89.36
N SER A 645 5.08 16.45 -89.88
CA SER A 645 5.86 16.88 -91.04
C SER A 645 6.95 17.91 -90.71
N ASP A 646 7.06 18.36 -89.45
CA ASP A 646 8.10 19.29 -88.96
C ASP A 646 9.45 18.58 -88.68
#